data_AF-A0A2A2AHR2-F1
#
_entry.id   AF-A0A2A2AHR2-F1
#
_cell.length_a   1.000
_cell.length_b   1.000
_cell.length_c   1.000
_cell.angle_alpha   90.00
_cell.angle_beta   90.00
_cell.angle_gamma   90.00
#
_symmetry.space_group_name_H-M   'P 1'
#
loop_
_entity.id
_entity.type
_entity.pdbx_description
1 polymer ?
#
loop_
_entity_poly.entity_id
_entity_poly.type
_entity_poly.pdbx_seq_one_letter_code
_entity_poly.pdbx_strand_id
1 'polypeptide(L)'
;MSQKYQKYVFSDSERNTLKMARESAPPEFDEPSSHGNWVAFYTKLSEILGAHIDAGTVTGPDLQDFKSVKLWTDVAISANGGAGLHSTFIRAFTDYQGYLRLGRHFSAEEMQKASNGVTLNLYLSLSGLRSVDGYDPWTVPTIVQIARDDASSIGINLYADHLSESDDAVVFNTGWSGTLGFNLLGGEEPFESWRLLAEPARDGLEAASRPENQRLDSFDDFKNILFATAAYEAAWKASSFEVGAVAAYELARFIAFVQTRRLLPGNDAYLRSIAAQIEINLANDNWLGLVKDVAAFSPAISPAVNLMADVGPANFLDMMRSAYEGQALLWQTKHAQFQDAAYAFFSPISAQQREGIGARMLPMEQEQLVRMARSDVDVRNALQALSALSVDTAAVGLDTSHLQIYDAQSGTGRLTERWLQDRAAFLIAQTQELQQGNGSVLRDPQRLRYYDMGSEQEVLQGFGSHRRQIVFGAAGGSNLQGQGFDDRLYGGDEADRLEGKGGSDHLEGGQGHDTYVLSSDDSGVDTIVDVDGDGHLEVDGSAISGVYKRYHSQSTSYYSADGRTRIDVLPNGVHTKSQGPEGQAGAAGRHTLGVYRLDGTQWRQLAHVLDWKGQGLGLQLSDELGEPERHVVTLGGDRYYDTFEAADRPVQISTGDKRDYVNGSAFSDHISLGESHDIALAGLGNDFIDGGAGGDFILAGPDVREPGASANDHDVLVGGAGRDKLKGGAGDDVLYAMAMEDDIDSEGAATGDWLLGGSGDDMLHGSRAGDVLNGGAGNDRIRGGSDSDFYILQAGDGQGRLIEVLGDSAAHDIIELRGLASSDSWQLRRVSQDLHLHYGVGGQDLLIVQDQFAAGAMAIEEIRFSDGVSLSA
;
A
#
# COMPACT_ATOMS: atom_id res chain seq x y z
N MET A 1 13.59 -13.41 -56.46
CA MET A 1 13.77 -14.79 -56.96
C MET A 1 15.02 -15.35 -56.32
N SER A 2 14.90 -16.09 -55.20
CA SER A 2 16.08 -16.70 -54.57
C SER A 2 16.51 -17.90 -55.43
N GLN A 3 17.80 -17.98 -55.73
CA GLN A 3 18.39 -19.25 -56.16
C GLN A 3 18.10 -20.26 -55.05
N LYS A 4 17.36 -21.33 -55.35
CA LYS A 4 17.29 -22.49 -54.46
C LYS A 4 18.73 -22.98 -54.28
N TYR A 5 19.27 -22.85 -53.07
CA TYR A 5 20.50 -23.50 -52.67
C TYR A 5 20.38 -25.01 -52.97
N GLN A 6 21.30 -25.55 -53.77
CA GLN A 6 21.36 -26.99 -54.03
C GLN A 6 22.21 -27.62 -52.93
N LYS A 7 21.57 -28.36 -52.01
CA LYS A 7 22.28 -29.13 -50.97
C LYS A 7 23.17 -30.19 -51.59
N TYR A 8 24.30 -30.46 -50.94
CA TYR A 8 25.19 -31.55 -51.33
C TYR A 8 24.48 -32.91 -51.29
N VAL A 9 24.60 -33.69 -52.36
CA VAL A 9 24.07 -35.06 -52.48
C VAL A 9 25.24 -36.04 -52.37
N PHE A 10 25.15 -37.00 -51.44
CA PHE A 10 26.15 -38.05 -51.28
C PHE A 10 26.37 -38.80 -52.60
N SER A 11 27.64 -39.08 -52.93
CA SER A 11 28.01 -39.88 -54.10
C SER A 11 27.58 -41.34 -53.95
N ASP A 12 27.47 -42.10 -55.05
CA ASP A 12 27.09 -43.52 -54.97
C ASP A 12 28.05 -44.34 -54.08
N SER A 13 29.33 -43.97 -54.07
CA SER A 13 30.35 -44.59 -53.21
C SER A 13 30.10 -44.29 -51.73
N GLU A 14 29.79 -43.05 -51.38
CA GLU A 14 29.44 -42.65 -50.02
C GLU A 14 28.15 -43.32 -49.55
N ARG A 15 27.11 -43.36 -50.39
CA ARG A 15 25.85 -44.04 -50.09
C ARG A 15 26.07 -45.53 -49.82
N ASN A 16 26.88 -46.20 -50.63
CA ASN A 16 27.22 -47.61 -50.41
C ASN A 16 28.00 -47.82 -49.11
N THR A 17 28.92 -46.91 -48.79
CA THR A 17 29.67 -46.94 -47.52
C THR A 17 28.73 -46.81 -46.31
N LEU A 18 27.78 -45.86 -46.35
CA LEU A 18 26.78 -45.68 -45.30
C LEU A 18 25.84 -46.88 -45.18
N LYS A 19 25.41 -47.47 -46.30
CA LYS A 19 24.58 -48.70 -46.31
C LYS A 19 25.31 -49.89 -45.70
N MET A 20 26.58 -50.12 -46.06
CA MET A 20 27.39 -51.19 -45.47
C MET A 20 27.60 -50.98 -43.97
N ALA A 21 27.81 -49.74 -43.52
CA ALA A 21 27.93 -49.43 -42.10
C ALA A 21 26.64 -49.77 -41.33
N ARG A 22 25.47 -49.56 -41.93
CA ARG A 22 24.17 -49.97 -41.38
C ARG A 22 24.01 -51.49 -41.23
N GLU A 23 24.64 -52.31 -42.05
CA GLU A 23 24.55 -53.79 -41.94
C GLU A 23 25.16 -54.32 -40.63
N SER A 24 26.05 -53.55 -40.00
CA SER A 24 26.63 -53.88 -38.70
C SER A 24 25.78 -53.42 -37.50
N ALA A 25 24.68 -52.70 -37.75
CA ALA A 25 23.82 -52.12 -36.73
C ALA A 25 22.59 -53.01 -36.44
N PRO A 26 21.93 -52.83 -35.27
CA PRO A 26 20.69 -53.54 -34.93
C PRO A 26 19.59 -53.37 -36.00
N PRO A 27 18.90 -54.47 -36.42
CA PRO A 27 18.13 -54.47 -37.68
C PRO A 27 16.75 -53.80 -37.68
N GLU A 28 15.96 -53.74 -36.59
CA GLU A 28 14.62 -53.07 -36.56
C GLU A 28 13.96 -53.01 -35.16
N PHE A 29 12.82 -52.27 -35.05
CA PHE A 29 12.15 -51.74 -33.84
C PHE A 29 11.76 -52.73 -32.71
N ASP A 30 11.55 -54.03 -32.99
CA ASP A 30 10.85 -54.96 -32.07
C ASP A 30 11.68 -56.11 -31.48
N GLU A 31 12.99 -56.21 -31.78
CA GLU A 31 13.85 -57.21 -31.13
C GLU A 31 14.96 -56.56 -30.29
N PRO A 32 14.98 -56.80 -28.96
CA PRO A 32 16.03 -56.29 -28.09
C PRO A 32 17.30 -57.10 -28.34
N SER A 33 18.13 -56.66 -29.28
CA SER A 33 19.56 -56.83 -29.07
C SER A 33 20.04 -55.64 -28.25
N SER A 34 19.90 -55.77 -26.94
CA SER A 34 20.55 -54.96 -25.90
C SER A 34 22.08 -54.92 -25.97
N HIS A 35 22.67 -55.33 -27.09
CA HIS A 35 24.09 -55.62 -27.28
C HIS A 35 24.69 -54.95 -28.54
N GLY A 36 23.93 -54.12 -29.26
CA GLY A 36 24.41 -53.45 -30.49
C GLY A 36 24.21 -51.93 -30.48
N ASN A 37 25.03 -51.25 -31.28
CA ASN A 37 25.00 -49.80 -31.46
C ASN A 37 25.20 -49.44 -32.95
N TRP A 38 24.97 -48.18 -33.29
CA TRP A 38 25.13 -47.57 -34.60
C TRP A 38 26.43 -46.76 -34.73
N VAL A 39 27.42 -46.98 -33.85
CA VAL A 39 28.70 -46.24 -33.88
C VAL A 39 29.35 -46.32 -35.26
N ALA A 40 29.37 -47.50 -35.88
CA ALA A 40 29.96 -47.69 -37.21
C ALA A 40 29.33 -46.77 -38.28
N PHE A 41 28.01 -46.59 -38.25
CA PHE A 41 27.30 -45.70 -39.16
C PHE A 41 27.68 -44.24 -38.92
N TYR A 42 27.62 -43.78 -37.66
CA TYR A 42 28.01 -42.40 -37.33
C TYR A 42 29.47 -42.11 -37.64
N THR A 43 30.39 -43.05 -37.37
CA THR A 43 31.81 -42.91 -37.71
C THR A 43 32.00 -42.71 -39.20
N LYS A 44 31.34 -43.52 -40.05
CA LYS A 44 31.44 -43.36 -41.51
C LYS A 44 30.85 -42.06 -42.00
N LEU A 45 29.71 -41.63 -41.43
CA LEU A 45 29.12 -40.33 -41.75
C LEU A 45 30.05 -39.18 -41.35
N SER A 46 30.62 -39.20 -40.14
CA SER A 46 31.57 -38.18 -39.68
C SER A 46 32.85 -38.14 -40.53
N GLU A 47 33.40 -39.30 -40.91
CA GLU A 47 34.57 -39.41 -41.80
C GLU A 47 34.31 -38.78 -43.18
N ILE A 48 33.15 -39.06 -43.79
CA ILE A 48 32.76 -38.48 -45.09
C ILE A 48 32.65 -36.96 -44.98
N LEU A 49 31.92 -36.46 -43.97
CA LEU A 49 31.76 -35.01 -43.76
C LEU A 49 33.10 -34.32 -43.49
N GLY A 50 33.95 -34.93 -42.66
CA GLY A 50 35.30 -34.44 -42.36
C GLY A 50 36.18 -34.35 -43.60
N ALA A 51 36.21 -35.39 -44.43
CA ALA A 51 36.99 -35.41 -45.66
C ALA A 51 36.61 -34.26 -46.61
N HIS A 52 35.32 -33.94 -46.70
CA HIS A 52 34.82 -32.82 -47.51
C HIS A 52 35.22 -31.45 -46.96
N ILE A 53 35.13 -31.27 -45.64
CA ILE A 53 35.54 -30.06 -44.93
C ILE A 53 37.05 -29.83 -45.11
N ASP A 54 37.87 -30.85 -44.87
CA ASP A 54 39.34 -30.77 -44.91
C ASP A 54 39.85 -30.52 -46.33
N ALA A 55 39.20 -31.12 -47.34
CA ALA A 55 39.54 -30.92 -48.73
C ALA A 55 39.06 -29.56 -49.29
N GLY A 56 38.28 -28.78 -48.53
CA GLY A 56 37.71 -27.50 -48.98
C GLY A 56 36.75 -27.64 -50.16
N THR A 57 36.16 -28.83 -50.33
CA THR A 57 35.29 -29.16 -51.48
C THR A 57 33.87 -28.61 -51.35
N VAL A 58 33.51 -28.12 -50.17
CA VAL A 58 32.22 -27.50 -49.84
C VAL A 58 32.46 -26.08 -49.34
N THR A 59 31.61 -25.13 -49.74
CA THR A 59 31.74 -23.71 -49.39
C THR A 59 30.38 -23.10 -49.08
N GLY A 60 30.34 -21.88 -48.54
CA GLY A 60 29.08 -21.17 -48.29
C GLY A 60 28.20 -21.89 -47.25
N PRO A 61 26.86 -21.87 -47.42
CA PRO A 61 25.91 -22.50 -46.48
C PRO A 61 26.10 -24.00 -46.30
N ASP A 62 26.43 -24.75 -47.36
CA ASP A 62 26.67 -26.19 -47.26
C ASP A 62 27.84 -26.51 -46.31
N LEU A 63 28.91 -25.69 -46.32
CA LEU A 63 30.02 -25.88 -45.39
C LEU A 63 29.58 -25.73 -43.92
N GLN A 64 28.61 -24.86 -43.64
CA GLN A 64 28.09 -24.68 -42.29
C GLN A 64 27.28 -25.90 -41.85
N ASP A 65 26.40 -26.41 -42.72
CA ASP A 65 25.65 -27.64 -42.46
C ASP A 65 26.60 -28.83 -42.23
N PHE A 66 27.63 -29.00 -43.08
CA PHE A 66 28.63 -30.06 -42.90
C PHE A 66 29.31 -29.99 -41.53
N LYS A 67 29.70 -28.79 -41.08
CA LYS A 67 30.36 -28.61 -39.78
C LYS A 67 29.41 -28.93 -38.63
N SER A 68 28.17 -28.44 -38.69
CA SER A 68 27.14 -28.68 -37.66
C SER A 68 26.76 -30.15 -37.58
N VAL A 69 26.51 -30.80 -38.72
CA VAL A 69 26.18 -32.24 -38.77
C VAL A 69 27.36 -33.09 -38.33
N LYS A 70 28.59 -32.76 -38.75
CA LYS A 70 29.77 -33.50 -38.30
C LYS A 70 29.93 -33.41 -36.78
N LEU A 71 29.74 -32.23 -36.23
CA LEU A 71 29.83 -32.02 -34.79
C LEU A 71 28.75 -32.82 -34.04
N TRP A 72 27.51 -32.82 -34.55
CA TRP A 72 26.45 -33.67 -34.01
C TRP A 72 26.77 -35.16 -34.13
N THR A 73 27.31 -35.63 -35.27
CA THR A 73 27.66 -37.04 -35.44
C THR A 73 28.81 -37.45 -34.52
N ASP A 74 29.79 -36.58 -34.27
CA ASP A 74 30.87 -36.83 -33.31
C ASP A 74 30.32 -37.02 -31.88
N VAL A 75 29.34 -36.19 -31.48
CA VAL A 75 28.60 -36.35 -30.21
C VAL A 75 27.81 -37.66 -30.20
N ALA A 76 27.11 -37.97 -31.29
CA ALA A 76 26.27 -39.15 -31.43
C ALA A 76 27.07 -40.46 -31.38
N ILE A 77 28.33 -40.48 -31.85
CA ILE A 77 29.24 -41.62 -31.71
C ILE A 77 29.42 -41.99 -30.24
N SER A 78 29.71 -41.01 -29.38
CA SER A 78 29.88 -41.26 -27.94
C SER A 78 28.55 -41.60 -27.28
N ALA A 79 27.49 -40.82 -27.56
CA ALA A 79 26.16 -41.04 -26.99
C ALA A 79 25.66 -42.47 -27.25
N ASN A 80 25.68 -42.89 -28.51
CA ASN A 80 25.20 -44.20 -28.95
C ASN A 80 26.18 -45.34 -28.64
N GLY A 81 27.48 -45.05 -28.56
CA GLY A 81 28.49 -46.00 -28.09
C GLY A 81 28.41 -46.31 -26.59
N GLY A 82 27.70 -45.49 -25.82
CA GLY A 82 27.50 -45.71 -24.38
C GLY A 82 28.70 -45.35 -23.52
N ALA A 83 29.70 -44.66 -24.05
CA ALA A 83 30.93 -44.32 -23.33
C ALA A 83 31.48 -42.93 -23.73
N GLY A 84 32.15 -42.30 -22.77
CA GLY A 84 32.80 -40.99 -22.92
C GLY A 84 31.89 -39.82 -22.55
N LEU A 85 32.50 -38.64 -22.50
CA LEU A 85 31.92 -37.40 -21.96
C LEU A 85 30.48 -37.12 -22.43
N HIS A 86 30.24 -37.18 -23.74
CA HIS A 86 28.92 -36.88 -24.30
C HIS A 86 27.87 -37.95 -23.95
N SER A 87 28.28 -39.22 -23.88
CA SER A 87 27.39 -40.28 -23.40
C SER A 87 27.01 -40.06 -21.95
N THR A 88 27.99 -39.77 -21.09
CA THR A 88 27.75 -39.52 -19.67
C THR A 88 26.84 -38.31 -19.47
N PHE A 89 27.08 -37.23 -20.22
CA PHE A 89 26.21 -36.05 -20.23
C PHE A 89 24.76 -36.39 -20.63
N ILE A 90 24.56 -36.99 -21.82
CA ILE A 90 23.23 -37.26 -22.36
C ILE A 90 22.48 -38.26 -21.49
N ARG A 91 23.15 -39.33 -21.03
CA ARG A 91 22.53 -40.35 -20.16
C ARG A 91 22.15 -39.77 -18.80
N ALA A 92 23.01 -38.94 -18.19
CA ALA A 92 22.67 -38.27 -16.93
C ALA A 92 21.49 -37.31 -17.10
N PHE A 93 21.44 -36.54 -18.19
CA PHE A 93 20.30 -35.68 -18.52
C PHE A 93 19.01 -36.50 -18.64
N THR A 94 19.04 -37.56 -19.45
CA THR A 94 17.88 -38.40 -19.75
C THR A 94 17.38 -39.13 -18.50
N ASP A 95 18.29 -39.66 -17.68
CA ASP A 95 17.94 -40.32 -16.42
C ASP A 95 17.32 -39.35 -15.41
N TYR A 96 17.85 -38.13 -15.32
CA TYR A 96 17.29 -37.09 -14.46
C TYR A 96 15.88 -36.68 -14.88
N GLN A 97 15.64 -36.52 -16.19
CA GLN A 97 14.29 -36.29 -16.74
C GLN A 97 13.34 -37.46 -16.43
N GLY A 98 13.83 -38.69 -16.54
CA GLY A 98 13.09 -39.90 -16.17
C GLY A 98 12.58 -39.82 -14.75
N TYR A 99 13.44 -39.46 -13.80
CA TYR A 99 13.03 -39.35 -12.41
C TYR A 99 12.02 -38.22 -12.19
N LEU A 100 12.27 -37.03 -12.73
CA LEU A 100 11.37 -35.87 -12.55
C LEU A 100 9.96 -36.13 -13.09
N ARG A 101 9.82 -36.92 -14.16
CA ARG A 101 8.54 -37.18 -14.83
C ARG A 101 7.87 -38.47 -14.38
N LEU A 102 8.65 -39.51 -14.07
CA LEU A 102 8.16 -40.87 -13.83
C LEU A 102 8.41 -41.36 -12.39
N GLY A 103 9.21 -40.66 -11.60
CA GLY A 103 9.61 -41.09 -10.26
C GLY A 103 10.55 -42.30 -10.26
N ARG A 104 11.22 -42.57 -11.40
CA ARG A 104 12.15 -43.70 -11.58
C ARG A 104 13.30 -43.35 -12.50
N HIS A 105 14.41 -44.05 -12.31
CA HIS A 105 15.55 -44.04 -13.21
C HIS A 105 15.33 -44.94 -14.43
N PHE A 106 15.97 -44.60 -15.56
CA PHE A 106 15.98 -45.46 -16.74
C PHE A 106 17.13 -46.46 -16.65
N SER A 107 16.89 -47.69 -17.12
CA SER A 107 17.94 -48.68 -17.29
C SER A 107 18.88 -48.31 -18.45
N ALA A 108 20.10 -48.85 -18.42
CA ALA A 108 21.05 -48.70 -19.53
C ALA A 108 20.49 -49.24 -20.85
N GLU A 109 19.64 -50.26 -20.79
CA GLU A 109 18.96 -50.86 -21.94
C GLU A 109 17.89 -49.94 -22.53
N GLU A 110 17.02 -49.35 -21.71
CA GLU A 110 16.03 -48.35 -22.14
C GLU A 110 16.73 -47.17 -22.84
N MET A 111 17.77 -46.62 -22.21
CA MET A 111 18.56 -45.52 -22.79
C MET A 111 19.24 -45.91 -24.11
N GLN A 112 19.79 -47.13 -24.20
CA GLN A 112 20.42 -47.61 -25.43
C GLN A 112 19.40 -47.82 -26.55
N LYS A 113 18.22 -48.37 -26.23
CA LYS A 113 17.12 -48.53 -27.19
C LYS A 113 16.69 -47.17 -27.75
N ALA A 114 16.48 -46.19 -26.88
CA ALA A 114 16.12 -44.83 -27.27
C ALA A 114 17.21 -44.20 -28.16
N SER A 115 18.49 -44.34 -27.80
CA SER A 115 19.62 -43.86 -28.61
C SER A 115 19.73 -44.55 -29.98
N ASN A 116 19.50 -45.86 -30.06
CA ASN A 116 19.48 -46.59 -31.33
C ASN A 116 18.31 -46.14 -32.22
N GLY A 117 17.16 -45.83 -31.62
CA GLY A 117 15.99 -45.26 -32.31
C GLY A 117 16.30 -43.93 -33.01
N VAL A 118 17.04 -43.04 -32.32
CA VAL A 118 17.50 -41.76 -32.90
C VAL A 118 18.28 -41.99 -34.20
N THR A 119 19.24 -42.93 -34.18
CA THR A 119 20.05 -43.21 -35.37
C THR A 119 19.25 -43.86 -36.49
N LEU A 120 18.34 -44.76 -36.15
CA LEU A 120 17.46 -45.41 -37.11
C LEU A 120 16.60 -44.37 -37.84
N ASN A 121 16.01 -43.42 -37.11
CA ASN A 121 15.24 -42.33 -37.69
C ASN A 121 16.05 -41.53 -38.71
N LEU A 122 17.26 -41.09 -38.32
CA LEU A 122 18.16 -40.37 -39.23
C LEU A 122 18.47 -41.20 -40.49
N TYR A 123 18.79 -42.49 -40.34
CA TYR A 123 19.07 -43.35 -41.49
C TYR A 123 17.87 -43.50 -42.41
N LEU A 124 16.67 -43.68 -41.87
CA LEU A 124 15.45 -43.82 -42.66
C LEU A 124 15.13 -42.55 -43.46
N SER A 125 15.26 -41.38 -42.83
CA SER A 125 15.08 -40.08 -43.48
C SER A 125 16.15 -39.85 -44.55
N LEU A 126 17.42 -40.09 -44.20
CA LEU A 126 18.55 -39.93 -45.13
C LEU A 126 18.46 -40.87 -46.34
N SER A 127 18.05 -42.12 -46.13
CA SER A 127 17.95 -43.10 -47.21
C SER A 127 16.71 -42.92 -48.10
N GLY A 128 15.77 -42.06 -47.70
CA GLY A 128 14.47 -41.89 -48.35
C GLY A 128 13.49 -43.03 -48.06
N LEU A 129 13.78 -43.89 -47.09
CA LEU A 129 12.87 -44.95 -46.63
C LEU A 129 11.74 -44.39 -45.75
N ARG A 130 11.97 -43.22 -45.13
CA ARG A 130 10.97 -42.40 -44.46
C ARG A 130 10.87 -41.07 -45.19
N SER A 131 9.65 -40.70 -45.61
CA SER A 131 9.40 -39.37 -46.18
C SER A 131 9.37 -38.34 -45.06
N VAL A 132 10.18 -37.29 -45.18
CA VAL A 132 10.22 -36.15 -44.25
C VAL A 132 10.18 -34.86 -45.06
N ASP A 133 9.36 -33.91 -44.64
CA ASP A 133 9.19 -32.66 -45.38
C ASP A 133 10.48 -31.85 -45.47
N GLY A 134 10.79 -31.40 -46.69
CA GLY A 134 12.02 -30.66 -46.99
C GLY A 134 13.29 -31.52 -47.03
N TYR A 135 13.17 -32.84 -46.92
CA TYR A 135 14.27 -33.80 -46.87
C TYR A 135 14.45 -34.48 -48.24
N ASP A 136 15.50 -34.11 -48.98
CA ASP A 136 15.86 -34.80 -50.22
C ASP A 136 16.72 -36.04 -49.89
N PRO A 137 16.37 -37.26 -50.35
CA PRO A 137 17.12 -38.46 -50.03
C PRO A 137 18.60 -38.34 -50.41
N TRP A 138 19.46 -38.81 -49.51
CA TRP A 138 20.91 -38.78 -49.62
C TRP A 138 21.50 -37.38 -49.80
N THR A 139 20.81 -36.34 -49.36
CA THR A 139 21.43 -35.02 -49.14
C THR A 139 21.97 -34.89 -47.72
N VAL A 140 23.01 -34.09 -47.55
CA VAL A 140 23.48 -33.74 -46.19
C VAL A 140 22.36 -32.95 -45.50
N PRO A 141 21.86 -33.42 -44.34
CA PRO A 141 20.77 -32.75 -43.67
C PRO A 141 21.25 -31.45 -43.02
N THR A 142 20.34 -30.51 -42.81
CA THR A 142 20.61 -29.38 -41.90
C THR A 142 20.48 -29.85 -40.46
N ILE A 143 21.04 -29.09 -39.51
CA ILE A 143 20.89 -29.46 -38.10
C ILE A 143 19.42 -29.43 -37.63
N VAL A 144 18.60 -28.52 -38.18
CA VAL A 144 17.16 -28.45 -37.92
C VAL A 144 16.44 -29.70 -38.42
N GLN A 145 16.87 -30.26 -39.55
CA GLN A 145 16.34 -31.52 -40.07
C GLN A 145 16.69 -32.70 -39.16
N ILE A 146 17.94 -32.77 -38.70
CA ILE A 146 18.36 -33.77 -37.71
C ILE A 146 17.52 -33.63 -36.44
N ALA A 147 17.35 -32.41 -35.91
CA ALA A 147 16.56 -32.19 -34.69
C ALA A 147 15.12 -32.71 -34.80
N ARG A 148 14.47 -32.50 -35.95
CA ARG A 148 13.12 -33.01 -36.22
C ARG A 148 13.07 -34.53 -36.24
N ASP A 149 14.09 -35.20 -36.78
CA ASP A 149 14.18 -36.66 -36.81
C ASP A 149 14.53 -37.26 -35.43
N ASP A 150 15.49 -36.63 -34.74
CA ASP A 150 16.06 -37.00 -33.44
C ASP A 150 14.99 -36.92 -32.33
N ALA A 151 14.13 -35.89 -32.38
CA ALA A 151 13.18 -35.62 -31.32
C ALA A 151 12.01 -36.62 -31.19
N SER A 152 11.78 -37.57 -32.11
CA SER A 152 10.64 -38.50 -31.92
C SER A 152 10.99 -39.75 -31.10
N SER A 153 12.25 -40.19 -31.11
CA SER A 153 12.61 -41.49 -30.52
C SER A 153 12.66 -41.49 -29.00
N ILE A 154 13.08 -40.39 -28.37
CA ILE A 154 13.15 -40.31 -26.90
C ILE A 154 11.74 -40.32 -26.30
N GLY A 155 10.84 -39.47 -26.81
CA GLY A 155 9.41 -39.43 -26.46
C GLY A 155 8.76 -40.80 -26.53
N ILE A 156 8.86 -41.44 -27.69
CA ILE A 156 8.24 -42.74 -27.96
C ILE A 156 8.82 -43.86 -27.09
N ASN A 157 10.15 -43.98 -27.00
CA ASN A 157 10.76 -45.14 -26.34
C ASN A 157 10.84 -45.02 -24.83
N LEU A 158 10.85 -43.81 -24.26
CA LEU A 158 11.04 -43.61 -22.82
C LEU A 158 9.79 -43.12 -22.09
N TYR A 159 8.87 -42.43 -22.78
CA TYR A 159 7.74 -41.78 -22.12
C TYR A 159 6.36 -42.28 -22.59
N ALA A 160 6.19 -42.69 -23.85
CA ALA A 160 4.87 -43.01 -24.41
C ALA A 160 4.12 -44.15 -23.70
N ASP A 161 4.83 -45.15 -23.17
CA ASP A 161 4.22 -46.27 -22.43
C ASP A 161 3.88 -45.92 -20.96
N HIS A 162 4.23 -44.71 -20.51
CA HIS A 162 4.18 -44.33 -19.09
C HIS A 162 3.45 -43.01 -18.81
N LEU A 163 3.41 -42.09 -19.78
CA LEU A 163 2.72 -40.80 -19.68
C LEU A 163 1.49 -40.77 -20.59
N SER A 164 0.64 -39.77 -20.40
CA SER A 164 -0.48 -39.50 -21.30
C SER A 164 0.02 -39.26 -22.72
N GLU A 165 -0.74 -39.69 -23.73
CA GLU A 165 -0.48 -39.35 -25.15
C GLU A 165 -0.47 -37.84 -25.40
N SER A 166 -1.05 -37.05 -24.49
CA SER A 166 -1.05 -35.59 -24.54
C SER A 166 0.12 -34.93 -23.80
N ASP A 167 0.97 -35.65 -23.06
CA ASP A 167 2.07 -35.04 -22.31
C ASP A 167 3.17 -34.56 -23.28
N ASP A 168 3.72 -33.36 -23.05
CA ASP A 168 4.74 -32.77 -23.93
C ASP A 168 6.01 -33.61 -24.04
N ALA A 169 6.33 -34.44 -23.05
CA ALA A 169 7.46 -35.36 -23.17
C ALA A 169 7.21 -36.47 -24.21
N VAL A 170 5.93 -36.78 -24.49
CA VAL A 170 5.50 -37.72 -25.53
C VAL A 170 5.31 -37.00 -26.87
N VAL A 171 4.59 -35.87 -26.87
CA VAL A 171 4.19 -35.17 -28.10
C VAL A 171 5.33 -34.35 -28.71
N PHE A 172 5.97 -33.51 -27.90
CA PHE A 172 6.99 -32.56 -28.35
C PHE A 172 8.41 -32.96 -27.92
N ASN A 173 8.52 -34.00 -27.10
CA ASN A 173 9.75 -34.54 -26.57
C ASN A 173 10.54 -33.55 -25.71
N THR A 174 9.84 -32.92 -24.76
CA THR A 174 10.46 -31.99 -23.78
C THR A 174 11.49 -32.65 -22.86
N GLY A 175 11.49 -33.99 -22.77
CA GLY A 175 12.48 -34.78 -22.02
C GLY A 175 13.79 -35.05 -22.78
N TRP A 176 14.00 -34.47 -23.95
CA TRP A 176 15.22 -34.65 -24.75
C TRP A 176 16.25 -33.55 -24.51
N SER A 177 17.51 -33.96 -24.40
CA SER A 177 18.62 -33.03 -24.17
C SER A 177 18.73 -32.00 -25.27
N GLY A 178 18.32 -32.30 -26.51
CA GLY A 178 18.42 -31.36 -27.61
C GLY A 178 17.55 -30.10 -27.47
N THR A 179 16.57 -30.07 -26.57
CA THR A 179 15.71 -28.88 -26.31
C THR A 179 16.49 -27.61 -25.97
N LEU A 180 17.65 -27.72 -25.30
CA LEU A 180 18.58 -26.59 -25.14
C LEU A 180 19.88 -26.78 -25.96
N GLY A 181 20.36 -28.02 -26.06
CA GLY A 181 21.68 -28.33 -26.59
C GLY A 181 21.83 -28.09 -28.10
N PHE A 182 20.75 -28.18 -28.89
CA PHE A 182 20.82 -27.97 -30.34
C PHE A 182 21.09 -26.52 -30.74
N ASN A 183 20.82 -25.56 -29.85
CA ASN A 183 21.19 -24.15 -30.06
C ASN A 183 22.69 -24.02 -30.30
N LEU A 184 23.47 -24.90 -29.66
CA LEU A 184 24.92 -24.94 -29.77
C LEU A 184 25.42 -25.66 -31.03
N LEU A 185 24.54 -26.08 -31.93
CA LEU A 185 24.91 -26.71 -33.19
C LEU A 185 24.65 -25.79 -34.40
N GLY A 186 24.34 -24.51 -34.15
CA GLY A 186 24.20 -23.50 -35.19
C GLY A 186 22.87 -23.53 -35.93
N GLY A 187 21.80 -24.00 -35.26
CA GLY A 187 20.41 -23.89 -35.73
C GLY A 187 19.98 -22.44 -35.98
N GLU A 188 18.87 -22.28 -36.70
CA GLU A 188 18.22 -21.00 -36.94
C GLU A 188 16.95 -20.90 -36.09
N GLU A 189 16.51 -19.68 -35.79
CA GLU A 189 15.21 -19.49 -35.17
C GLU A 189 14.10 -20.06 -36.05
N PRO A 190 13.10 -20.73 -35.46
CA PRO A 190 12.92 -20.97 -34.03
C PRO A 190 13.75 -22.16 -33.52
N PHE A 191 14.55 -21.90 -32.49
CA PHE A 191 15.40 -22.87 -31.79
C PHE A 191 14.59 -23.99 -31.13
N GLU A 192 15.12 -25.21 -31.05
CA GLU A 192 14.43 -26.40 -30.50
C GLU A 192 13.91 -26.23 -29.05
N SER A 193 14.34 -25.18 -28.35
CA SER A 193 13.76 -24.71 -27.09
C SER A 193 12.26 -24.40 -27.17
N TRP A 194 11.73 -24.12 -28.37
CA TRP A 194 10.29 -23.94 -28.57
C TRP A 194 9.48 -25.15 -28.10
N ARG A 195 10.07 -26.35 -28.09
CA ARG A 195 9.42 -27.58 -27.61
C ARG A 195 9.03 -27.50 -26.15
N LEU A 196 9.79 -26.74 -25.34
CA LEU A 196 9.51 -26.53 -23.92
C LEU A 196 8.31 -25.60 -23.69
N LEU A 197 7.83 -24.95 -24.75
CA LEU A 197 6.72 -24.00 -24.77
C LEU A 197 5.53 -24.52 -25.59
N ALA A 198 5.62 -25.76 -26.07
CA ALA A 198 4.72 -26.25 -27.11
C ALA A 198 3.44 -26.80 -26.49
N GLU A 199 2.30 -26.26 -26.91
CA GLU A 199 1.00 -26.78 -26.48
C GLU A 199 0.42 -27.80 -27.48
N PRO A 200 -0.16 -28.92 -27.01
CA PRO A 200 -0.96 -29.78 -27.86
C PRO A 200 -2.18 -29.00 -28.31
N ALA A 201 -2.32 -28.75 -29.62
CA ALA A 201 -3.41 -27.94 -30.15
C ALA A 201 -4.77 -28.48 -29.70
N ARG A 202 -5.41 -27.80 -28.73
CA ARG A 202 -6.83 -27.98 -28.42
C ARG A 202 -7.61 -27.47 -29.63
N ASP A 203 -8.31 -28.38 -30.29
CA ASP A 203 -9.21 -28.10 -31.40
C ASP A 203 -8.57 -27.40 -32.61
N GLY A 204 -7.84 -28.17 -33.41
CA GLY A 204 -7.82 -27.97 -34.86
C GLY A 204 -7.28 -26.64 -35.38
N LEU A 205 -6.07 -26.25 -34.98
CA LEU A 205 -5.24 -25.33 -35.77
C LEU A 205 -3.79 -25.83 -35.78
N GLU A 206 -3.34 -26.38 -36.91
CA GLU A 206 -1.92 -26.66 -37.24
C GLU A 206 -1.00 -25.42 -37.10
N ALA A 207 -1.58 -24.23 -36.92
CA ALA A 207 -0.85 -23.00 -36.64
C ALA A 207 -0.39 -22.88 -35.18
N ALA A 208 -1.13 -23.42 -34.20
CA ALA A 208 -0.80 -23.30 -32.77
C ALA A 208 0.41 -24.15 -32.36
N SER A 209 0.67 -25.26 -33.05
CA SER A 209 1.86 -26.10 -32.84
C SER A 209 3.11 -25.57 -33.54
N ARG A 210 3.03 -24.43 -34.23
CA ARG A 210 4.18 -23.87 -34.93
C ARG A 210 5.15 -23.22 -33.94
N PRO A 211 6.45 -23.51 -34.04
CA PRO A 211 7.46 -22.97 -33.14
C PRO A 211 7.45 -21.44 -33.00
N GLU A 212 7.15 -20.69 -34.07
CA GLU A 212 7.10 -19.22 -34.07
C GLU A 212 5.92 -18.62 -33.30
N ASN A 213 4.92 -19.44 -32.96
CA ASN A 213 3.71 -19.01 -32.24
C ASN A 213 3.74 -19.38 -30.76
N GLN A 214 4.75 -20.13 -30.30
CA GLN A 214 4.86 -20.55 -28.91
C GLN A 214 5.21 -19.39 -28.00
N ARG A 215 4.65 -19.41 -26.78
CA ARG A 215 4.83 -18.39 -25.76
C ARG A 215 5.15 -19.08 -24.44
N LEU A 216 5.77 -18.33 -23.54
CA LEU A 216 5.97 -18.77 -22.17
C LEU A 216 4.78 -18.24 -21.35
N ASP A 217 3.69 -18.99 -21.34
CA ASP A 217 2.41 -18.56 -20.77
C ASP A 217 1.60 -19.66 -20.08
N SER A 218 2.09 -20.90 -20.03
CA SER A 218 1.46 -22.00 -19.29
C SER A 218 2.29 -22.48 -18.11
N PHE A 219 1.62 -23.06 -17.10
CA PHE A 219 2.29 -23.68 -15.96
C PHE A 219 3.13 -24.90 -16.39
N ASP A 220 2.73 -25.59 -17.47
CA ASP A 220 3.50 -26.70 -18.04
C ASP A 220 4.82 -26.22 -18.67
N ASP A 221 4.84 -25.05 -19.30
CA ASP A 221 6.07 -24.46 -19.86
C ASP A 221 7.12 -24.25 -18.79
N PHE A 222 6.73 -23.61 -17.67
CA PHE A 222 7.64 -23.37 -16.55
C PHE A 222 8.14 -24.68 -15.94
N LYS A 223 7.29 -25.71 -15.83
CA LYS A 223 7.70 -27.06 -15.41
C LYS A 223 8.71 -27.65 -16.39
N ASN A 224 8.45 -27.59 -17.70
CA ASN A 224 9.32 -28.13 -18.73
C ASN A 224 10.69 -27.43 -18.73
N ILE A 225 10.73 -26.11 -18.59
CA ILE A 225 11.97 -25.33 -18.47
C ILE A 225 12.70 -25.65 -17.16
N LEU A 226 12.00 -25.77 -16.03
CA LEU A 226 12.59 -26.16 -14.75
C LEU A 226 13.25 -27.54 -14.84
N PHE A 227 12.54 -28.51 -15.42
CA PHE A 227 13.03 -29.88 -15.56
C PHE A 227 14.24 -29.92 -16.50
N ALA A 228 14.17 -29.24 -17.65
CA ALA A 228 15.28 -29.15 -18.59
C ALA A 228 16.51 -28.51 -17.93
N THR A 229 16.34 -27.38 -17.25
CA THR A 229 17.43 -26.66 -16.57
C THR A 229 18.11 -27.51 -15.49
N ALA A 230 17.32 -28.15 -14.62
CA ALA A 230 17.86 -29.02 -13.56
C ALA A 230 18.54 -30.28 -14.11
N ALA A 231 17.98 -30.90 -15.15
CA ALA A 231 18.60 -32.05 -15.81
C ALA A 231 19.91 -31.68 -16.51
N TYR A 232 20.00 -30.47 -17.10
CA TYR A 232 21.23 -29.94 -17.66
C TYR A 232 22.31 -29.71 -16.59
N GLU A 233 21.93 -29.13 -15.45
CA GLU A 233 22.82 -28.97 -14.30
C GLU A 233 23.39 -30.32 -13.84
N ALA A 234 22.52 -31.32 -13.67
CA ALA A 234 22.92 -32.68 -13.28
C ALA A 234 23.82 -33.35 -14.32
N ALA A 235 23.54 -33.16 -15.61
CA ALA A 235 24.35 -33.69 -16.71
C ALA A 235 25.76 -33.08 -16.76
N TRP A 236 25.88 -31.77 -16.53
CA TRP A 236 27.19 -31.14 -16.43
C TRP A 236 27.97 -31.64 -15.21
N LYS A 237 27.31 -31.72 -14.04
CA LYS A 237 27.90 -32.31 -12.83
C LYS A 237 28.43 -33.71 -13.10
N ALA A 238 27.61 -34.59 -13.68
CA ALA A 238 27.98 -35.98 -13.97
C ALA A 238 29.18 -36.09 -14.93
N SER A 239 29.19 -35.29 -16.00
CA SER A 239 30.25 -35.35 -17.02
C SER A 239 31.58 -34.76 -16.55
N SER A 240 31.57 -33.87 -15.55
CA SER A 240 32.80 -33.27 -15.00
C SER A 240 33.72 -34.24 -14.25
N PHE A 241 33.18 -35.33 -13.72
CA PHE A 241 33.95 -36.35 -12.99
C PHE A 241 34.77 -37.25 -13.91
N GLU A 242 34.47 -37.30 -15.22
CA GLU A 242 35.17 -38.19 -16.15
C GLU A 242 36.48 -37.61 -16.69
N VAL A 243 36.67 -36.28 -16.71
CA VAL A 243 37.89 -35.69 -17.25
C VAL A 243 38.11 -34.29 -16.67
N GLY A 244 39.34 -33.99 -16.22
CA GLY A 244 39.78 -32.62 -15.89
C GLY A 244 39.79 -31.69 -17.12
N ALA A 245 40.80 -30.81 -17.26
CA ALA A 245 40.93 -29.76 -18.29
C ALA A 245 40.52 -30.06 -19.76
N VAL A 246 40.43 -31.33 -20.15
CA VAL A 246 39.98 -31.78 -21.48
C VAL A 246 38.49 -31.53 -21.72
N ALA A 247 37.62 -31.67 -20.71
CA ALA A 247 36.17 -31.46 -20.88
C ALA A 247 35.83 -29.97 -21.12
N ALA A 248 36.52 -29.07 -20.42
CA ALA A 248 36.35 -27.63 -20.60
C ALA A 248 36.93 -27.15 -21.93
N TYR A 249 38.01 -27.77 -22.41
CA TYR A 249 38.59 -27.42 -23.70
C TYR A 249 37.70 -27.85 -24.86
N GLU A 250 37.10 -29.04 -24.82
CA GLU A 250 36.15 -29.49 -25.84
C GLU A 250 34.85 -28.67 -25.81
N LEU A 251 34.34 -28.32 -24.63
CA LEU A 251 33.21 -27.41 -24.50
C LEU A 251 33.53 -25.98 -24.98
N ALA A 252 34.76 -25.50 -24.76
CA ALA A 252 35.19 -24.20 -25.29
C ALA A 252 35.33 -24.19 -26.80
N ARG A 253 35.84 -25.29 -27.38
CA ARG A 253 35.85 -25.51 -28.83
C ARG A 253 34.46 -25.49 -29.41
N PHE A 254 33.53 -26.09 -28.69
CA PHE A 254 32.12 -26.12 -29.02
C PHE A 254 31.47 -24.73 -28.96
N ILE A 255 31.58 -24.02 -27.83
CA ILE A 255 31.01 -22.67 -27.64
C ILE A 255 31.64 -21.66 -28.61
N ALA A 256 32.96 -21.71 -28.81
CA ALA A 256 33.61 -20.82 -29.77
C ALA A 256 33.19 -21.14 -31.21
N PHE A 257 32.96 -22.42 -31.56
CA PHE A 257 32.39 -22.78 -32.85
C PHE A 257 31.00 -22.16 -33.04
N VAL A 258 30.14 -22.21 -32.02
CA VAL A 258 28.81 -21.57 -32.03
C VAL A 258 28.92 -20.07 -32.25
N GLN A 259 29.77 -19.40 -31.46
CA GLN A 259 29.90 -17.95 -31.47
C GLN A 259 30.56 -17.42 -32.75
N THR A 260 31.53 -18.16 -33.30
CA THR A 260 32.35 -17.68 -34.42
C THR A 260 31.96 -18.29 -35.75
N ARG A 261 31.11 -19.33 -35.75
CA ARG A 261 30.82 -20.20 -36.91
C ARG A 261 32.11 -20.78 -37.55
N ARG A 262 33.21 -20.86 -36.79
CA ARG A 262 34.54 -21.32 -37.23
C ARG A 262 35.05 -22.42 -36.30
N LEU A 263 35.52 -23.51 -36.88
CA LEU A 263 36.30 -24.51 -36.15
C LEU A 263 37.68 -23.90 -35.88
N LEU A 264 37.90 -23.46 -34.65
CA LEU A 264 39.17 -22.89 -34.23
C LEU A 264 40.20 -24.01 -34.01
N PRO A 265 41.49 -23.81 -34.37
CA PRO A 265 42.54 -24.78 -34.13
C PRO A 265 42.67 -25.09 -32.63
N GLY A 266 42.97 -26.33 -32.25
CA GLY A 266 43.09 -26.76 -30.85
C GLY A 266 44.23 -26.11 -30.02
N ASN A 267 44.80 -24.99 -30.47
CA ASN A 267 45.73 -24.14 -29.75
C ASN A 267 45.38 -22.64 -29.87
N ASP A 268 44.14 -22.30 -30.20
CA ASP A 268 43.67 -20.92 -30.30
C ASP A 268 43.58 -20.24 -28.92
N ALA A 269 43.93 -18.95 -28.85
CA ALA A 269 43.92 -18.19 -27.60
C ALA A 269 42.50 -17.89 -27.08
N TYR A 270 41.54 -17.71 -27.99
CA TYR A 270 40.13 -17.49 -27.67
C TYR A 270 39.48 -18.76 -27.10
N LEU A 271 39.86 -19.92 -27.64
CA LEU A 271 39.48 -21.21 -27.07
C LEU A 271 40.02 -21.40 -25.66
N ARG A 272 41.29 -21.06 -25.42
CA ARG A 272 41.87 -21.13 -24.08
C ARG A 272 41.17 -20.21 -23.09
N SER A 273 40.73 -19.02 -23.49
CA SER A 273 40.01 -18.11 -22.59
C SER A 273 38.62 -18.63 -22.23
N ILE A 274 37.88 -19.17 -23.21
CA ILE A 274 36.56 -19.76 -22.95
C ILE A 274 36.71 -21.04 -22.12
N ALA A 275 37.71 -21.88 -22.43
CA ALA A 275 38.02 -23.08 -21.66
C ALA A 275 38.37 -22.73 -20.21
N ALA A 276 39.20 -21.71 -20.00
CA ALA A 276 39.53 -21.24 -18.66
C ALA A 276 38.29 -20.72 -17.91
N GLN A 277 37.37 -20.01 -18.58
CA GLN A 277 36.14 -19.54 -17.95
C GLN A 277 35.21 -20.71 -17.57
N ILE A 278 35.12 -21.71 -18.44
CA ILE A 278 34.41 -22.95 -18.15
C ILE A 278 35.08 -23.67 -16.98
N GLU A 279 36.40 -23.88 -17.00
CA GLU A 279 37.15 -24.49 -15.89
C GLU A 279 36.93 -23.76 -14.56
N ILE A 280 36.87 -22.43 -14.58
CA ILE A 280 36.54 -21.61 -13.40
C ILE A 280 35.12 -21.89 -12.93
N ASN A 281 34.14 -21.96 -13.84
CA ASN A 281 32.75 -22.28 -13.48
C ASN A 281 32.63 -23.71 -12.94
N LEU A 282 33.29 -24.68 -13.59
CA LEU A 282 33.38 -26.08 -13.16
C LEU A 282 34.02 -26.21 -11.77
N ALA A 283 35.11 -25.48 -11.52
CA ALA A 283 35.84 -25.51 -10.25
C ALA A 283 35.07 -24.86 -9.09
N ASN A 284 34.16 -23.93 -9.38
CA ASN A 284 33.34 -23.23 -8.40
C ASN A 284 31.93 -23.85 -8.24
N ASP A 285 31.68 -25.04 -8.81
CA ASP A 285 30.37 -25.71 -8.76
C ASP A 285 29.23 -24.87 -9.40
N ASN A 286 29.56 -23.94 -10.30
CA ASN A 286 28.62 -23.02 -10.95
C ASN A 286 28.13 -23.55 -12.30
N TRP A 287 27.36 -24.64 -12.26
CA TRP A 287 26.83 -25.34 -13.43
C TRP A 287 25.70 -24.58 -14.13
N LEU A 288 24.88 -23.87 -13.35
CA LEU A 288 23.72 -23.12 -13.84
C LEU A 288 24.13 -21.92 -14.69
N GLY A 289 25.28 -21.29 -14.40
CA GLY A 289 25.84 -20.23 -15.25
C GLY A 289 26.09 -20.71 -16.69
N LEU A 290 26.54 -21.95 -16.87
CA LEU A 290 26.72 -22.52 -18.21
C LEU A 290 25.37 -22.79 -18.90
N VAL A 291 24.34 -23.20 -18.16
CA VAL A 291 22.98 -23.37 -18.72
C VAL A 291 22.41 -22.05 -19.23
N LYS A 292 22.68 -20.93 -18.53
CA LYS A 292 22.32 -19.59 -19.02
C LYS A 292 22.96 -19.26 -20.36
N ASP A 293 24.24 -19.56 -20.54
CA ASP A 293 24.94 -19.31 -21.81
C ASP A 293 24.31 -20.08 -22.98
N VAL A 294 23.80 -21.29 -22.73
CA VAL A 294 23.08 -22.09 -23.73
C VAL A 294 21.68 -21.53 -24.00
N ALA A 295 20.95 -21.16 -22.96
CA ALA A 295 19.59 -20.61 -23.08
C ALA A 295 19.57 -19.17 -23.62
N ALA A 296 20.69 -18.44 -23.57
CA ALA A 296 20.80 -17.07 -24.06
C ALA A 296 20.47 -16.94 -25.56
N PHE A 297 20.62 -18.02 -26.32
CA PHE A 297 20.21 -18.08 -27.72
C PHE A 297 18.69 -18.16 -27.91
N SER A 298 17.91 -18.42 -26.87
CA SER A 298 16.46 -18.57 -26.93
C SER A 298 15.73 -17.48 -26.14
N PRO A 299 15.42 -16.31 -26.75
CA PRO A 299 14.83 -15.16 -26.05
C PRO A 299 13.53 -15.45 -25.30
N ALA A 300 12.74 -16.42 -25.78
CA ALA A 300 11.45 -16.77 -25.17
C ALA A 300 11.60 -17.44 -23.80
N ILE A 301 12.66 -18.23 -23.58
CA ILE A 301 12.87 -18.97 -22.32
C ILE A 301 13.99 -18.40 -21.47
N SER A 302 14.87 -17.59 -22.04
CA SER A 302 16.07 -17.10 -21.34
C SER A 302 15.75 -16.33 -20.05
N PRO A 303 14.67 -15.54 -19.92
CA PRO A 303 14.35 -14.91 -18.63
C PRO A 303 14.04 -15.92 -17.53
N ALA A 304 13.31 -16.99 -17.85
CA ALA A 304 12.96 -18.04 -16.89
C ALA A 304 14.20 -18.86 -16.51
N VAL A 305 15.01 -19.27 -17.49
CA VAL A 305 16.26 -19.98 -17.24
C VAL A 305 17.21 -19.13 -16.40
N ASN A 306 17.33 -17.83 -16.69
CA ASN A 306 18.18 -16.93 -15.92
C ASN A 306 17.73 -16.86 -14.46
N LEU A 307 16.44 -16.63 -14.20
CA LEU A 307 15.92 -16.59 -12.83
C LEU A 307 16.14 -17.93 -12.11
N MET A 308 15.78 -19.05 -12.73
CA MET A 308 16.01 -20.40 -12.18
C MET A 308 17.48 -20.64 -11.84
N ALA A 309 18.38 -20.19 -12.71
CA ALA A 309 19.81 -20.36 -12.52
C ALA A 309 20.38 -19.42 -11.44
N ASP A 310 19.78 -18.25 -11.22
CA ASP A 310 20.17 -17.36 -10.13
C ASP A 310 19.63 -17.81 -8.76
N VAL A 311 18.38 -18.28 -8.68
CA VAL A 311 17.78 -18.68 -7.41
C VAL A 311 17.98 -20.16 -7.08
N GLY A 312 18.30 -20.98 -8.09
CA GLY A 312 18.43 -22.43 -7.99
C GLY A 312 17.09 -23.18 -8.22
N PRO A 313 17.12 -24.41 -8.79
CA PRO A 313 15.90 -25.17 -9.12
C PRO A 313 14.96 -25.42 -7.94
N ALA A 314 15.50 -25.65 -6.74
CA ALA A 314 14.68 -25.90 -5.55
C ALA A 314 13.88 -24.66 -5.12
N ASN A 315 14.50 -23.48 -5.09
CA ASN A 315 13.80 -22.24 -4.76
C ASN A 315 12.81 -21.86 -5.87
N PHE A 316 13.16 -22.11 -7.13
CA PHE A 316 12.22 -21.88 -8.23
C PHE A 316 11.00 -22.82 -8.17
N LEU A 317 11.19 -24.08 -7.79
CA LEU A 317 10.08 -24.99 -7.51
C LEU A 317 9.19 -24.45 -6.39
N ASP A 318 9.79 -23.97 -5.30
CA ASP A 318 9.02 -23.37 -4.21
C ASP A 318 8.28 -22.10 -4.67
N MET A 319 8.84 -21.28 -5.56
CA MET A 319 8.11 -20.16 -6.19
C MET A 319 6.89 -20.63 -6.99
N MET A 320 7.05 -21.68 -7.82
CA MET A 320 5.94 -22.25 -8.58
C MET A 320 4.84 -22.81 -7.67
N ARG A 321 5.24 -23.56 -6.63
CA ARG A 321 4.33 -24.08 -5.61
C ARG A 321 3.62 -22.97 -4.85
N SER A 322 4.36 -21.91 -4.49
CA SER A 322 3.80 -20.78 -3.74
C SER A 322 2.68 -20.11 -4.53
N ALA A 323 2.92 -19.83 -5.82
CA ALA A 323 1.90 -19.26 -6.69
C ALA A 323 0.68 -20.18 -6.86
N TYR A 324 0.92 -21.49 -7.05
CA TYR A 324 -0.13 -22.50 -7.21
C TYR A 324 -0.99 -22.69 -5.97
N GLU A 325 -0.38 -22.68 -4.79
CA GLU A 325 -1.06 -22.91 -3.51
C GLU A 325 -1.58 -21.61 -2.86
N GLY A 326 -1.18 -20.44 -3.37
CA GLY A 326 -1.58 -19.13 -2.83
C GLY A 326 -0.96 -18.78 -1.47
N GLN A 327 0.16 -19.42 -1.12
CA GLN A 327 0.86 -19.23 0.15
C GLN A 327 2.37 -19.25 -0.06
N ALA A 328 3.14 -18.58 0.80
CA ALA A 328 4.58 -18.48 0.63
C ALA A 328 5.30 -19.74 1.18
N LEU A 329 6.01 -20.46 0.30
CA LEU A 329 6.60 -21.79 0.58
C LEU A 329 8.12 -21.86 0.38
N LEU A 330 8.80 -20.72 0.25
CA LEU A 330 10.24 -20.70 0.02
C LEU A 330 11.01 -21.41 1.13
N TRP A 331 12.14 -22.01 0.73
CA TRP A 331 13.07 -22.78 1.56
C TRP A 331 12.51 -24.10 2.10
N GLN A 332 11.29 -24.49 1.73
CA GLN A 332 10.76 -25.80 2.09
C GLN A 332 11.44 -26.93 1.31
N THR A 333 11.85 -26.68 0.06
CA THR A 333 12.57 -27.67 -0.75
C THR A 333 14.08 -27.51 -0.58
N LYS A 334 14.73 -28.53 0.03
CA LYS A 334 16.19 -28.60 0.06
C LYS A 334 16.72 -29.04 -1.31
N HIS A 335 17.89 -28.52 -1.71
CA HIS A 335 18.52 -28.88 -3.00
C HIS A 335 18.66 -30.40 -3.20
N ALA A 336 19.06 -31.15 -2.16
CA ALA A 336 19.19 -32.61 -2.22
C ALA A 336 17.85 -33.37 -2.38
N GLN A 337 16.71 -32.71 -2.16
CA GLN A 337 15.37 -33.28 -2.22
C GLN A 337 14.59 -32.79 -3.45
N PHE A 338 15.21 -31.98 -4.32
CA PHE A 338 14.53 -31.36 -5.45
C PHE A 338 13.80 -32.36 -6.35
N GLN A 339 14.44 -33.47 -6.71
CA GLN A 339 13.83 -34.45 -7.62
C GLN A 339 12.55 -35.08 -7.02
N ASP A 340 12.61 -35.47 -5.74
CA ASP A 340 11.46 -36.03 -5.02
C ASP A 340 10.34 -35.01 -4.87
N ALA A 341 10.68 -33.78 -4.48
CA ALA A 341 9.72 -32.70 -4.31
C ALA A 341 9.04 -32.31 -5.64
N ALA A 342 9.82 -32.20 -6.72
CA ALA A 342 9.32 -31.89 -8.04
C ALA A 342 8.37 -32.99 -8.55
N TYR A 343 8.78 -34.26 -8.46
CA TYR A 343 7.92 -35.37 -8.86
C TYR A 343 6.63 -35.43 -8.02
N ALA A 344 6.75 -35.32 -6.70
CA ALA A 344 5.59 -35.34 -5.79
C ALA A 344 4.60 -34.20 -6.07
N PHE A 345 5.09 -33.02 -6.43
CA PHE A 345 4.23 -31.87 -6.74
C PHE A 345 3.56 -31.98 -8.11
N PHE A 346 4.30 -32.34 -9.17
CA PHE A 346 3.75 -32.32 -10.53
C PHE A 346 2.99 -33.59 -10.91
N SER A 347 3.34 -34.76 -10.36
CA SER A 347 2.72 -36.04 -10.74
C SER A 347 1.20 -36.14 -10.50
N PRO A 348 0.60 -35.50 -9.47
CA PRO A 348 -0.85 -35.52 -9.27
C PRO A 348 -1.62 -34.61 -10.23
N ILE A 349 -0.94 -33.64 -10.87
CA ILE A 349 -1.55 -32.69 -11.80
C ILE A 349 -1.47 -33.31 -13.20
N SER A 350 -2.57 -33.44 -13.93
CA SER A 350 -2.51 -33.97 -15.31
C SER A 350 -1.85 -32.97 -16.28
N ALA A 351 -1.31 -33.46 -17.40
CA ALA A 351 -0.75 -32.60 -18.46
C ALA A 351 -1.78 -31.55 -18.93
N GLN A 352 -3.01 -31.99 -19.22
CA GLN A 352 -4.10 -31.11 -19.64
C GLN A 352 -4.44 -30.03 -18.57
N GLN A 353 -4.33 -30.35 -17.28
CA GLN A 353 -4.52 -29.35 -16.24
C GLN A 353 -3.38 -28.34 -16.20
N ARG A 354 -2.12 -28.79 -16.28
CA ARG A 354 -0.94 -27.89 -16.27
C ARG A 354 -0.93 -26.94 -17.47
N GLU A 355 -1.24 -27.43 -18.65
CA GLU A 355 -1.41 -26.59 -19.86
C GLU A 355 -2.57 -25.59 -19.70
N GLY A 356 -3.65 -26.00 -19.01
CA GLY A 356 -4.82 -25.15 -18.79
C GLY A 356 -4.62 -24.06 -17.75
N ILE A 357 -3.50 -24.07 -17.01
CA ILE A 357 -3.19 -23.05 -16.01
C ILE A 357 -2.29 -22.01 -16.66
N GLY A 358 -2.84 -20.82 -16.91
CA GLY A 358 -2.03 -19.69 -17.36
C GLY A 358 -0.99 -19.33 -16.30
N ALA A 359 0.24 -19.05 -16.71
CA ALA A 359 1.32 -18.65 -15.82
C ALA A 359 2.22 -17.62 -16.49
N ARG A 360 2.84 -16.73 -15.72
CA ARG A 360 3.80 -15.75 -16.28
C ARG A 360 4.78 -15.27 -15.22
N MET A 361 5.96 -14.88 -15.69
CA MET A 361 6.92 -14.16 -14.84
C MET A 361 6.44 -12.74 -14.59
N LEU A 362 6.63 -12.28 -13.35
CA LEU A 362 6.34 -10.92 -12.97
C LEU A 362 7.54 -10.00 -13.20
N PRO A 363 7.30 -8.73 -13.58
CA PRO A 363 8.36 -7.73 -13.66
C PRO A 363 8.86 -7.44 -12.25
N MET A 364 10.16 -7.59 -11.98
CA MET A 364 10.78 -7.28 -10.67
C MET A 364 11.03 -5.77 -10.51
N GLU A 365 9.98 -4.97 -10.71
CA GLU A 365 9.98 -3.51 -10.58
C GLU A 365 8.73 -3.10 -9.78
N GLN A 366 8.94 -2.40 -8.67
CA GLN A 366 7.91 -2.20 -7.66
C GLN A 366 6.70 -1.43 -8.21
N GLU A 367 6.94 -0.35 -8.96
CA GLU A 367 5.86 0.48 -9.49
C GLU A 367 5.01 -0.32 -10.48
N GLN A 368 5.65 -1.12 -11.34
CA GLN A 368 4.97 -1.99 -12.28
C GLN A 368 4.19 -3.11 -11.59
N LEU A 369 4.74 -3.76 -10.57
CA LEU A 369 4.03 -4.76 -9.78
C LEU A 369 2.77 -4.19 -9.16
N VAL A 370 2.89 -3.05 -8.48
CA VAL A 370 1.76 -2.38 -7.84
C VAL A 370 0.71 -1.97 -8.88
N ARG A 371 1.13 -1.39 -10.03
CA ARG A 371 0.20 -1.05 -11.12
C ARG A 371 -0.57 -2.27 -11.63
N MET A 372 0.10 -3.41 -11.83
CA MET A 372 -0.55 -4.65 -12.27
C MET A 372 -1.48 -5.20 -11.19
N ALA A 373 -1.03 -5.21 -9.94
CA ALA A 373 -1.78 -5.70 -8.79
C ALA A 373 -3.08 -4.93 -8.54
N ARG A 374 -3.22 -3.69 -9.02
CA ARG A 374 -4.48 -2.93 -8.92
C ARG A 374 -5.64 -3.54 -9.71
N SER A 375 -5.37 -4.24 -10.80
CA SER A 375 -6.42 -4.79 -11.67
C SER A 375 -6.37 -6.31 -11.80
N ASP A 376 -5.29 -6.93 -11.35
CA ASP A 376 -5.00 -8.33 -11.64
C ASP A 376 -4.85 -9.13 -10.33
N VAL A 377 -5.80 -10.03 -10.09
CA VAL A 377 -5.85 -10.84 -8.86
C VAL A 377 -4.76 -11.89 -8.80
N ASP A 378 -4.29 -12.38 -9.96
CA ASP A 378 -3.22 -13.37 -10.04
C ASP A 378 -1.89 -12.75 -9.60
N VAL A 379 -1.70 -11.46 -9.86
CA VAL A 379 -0.55 -10.69 -9.34
C VAL A 379 -0.67 -10.49 -7.84
N ARG A 380 -1.85 -10.18 -7.31
CA ARG A 380 -2.06 -10.06 -5.85
C ARG A 380 -1.79 -11.39 -5.15
N ASN A 381 -2.22 -12.50 -5.74
CA ASN A 381 -1.90 -13.85 -5.26
C ASN A 381 -0.40 -14.10 -5.25
N ALA A 382 0.31 -13.75 -6.33
CA ALA A 382 1.77 -13.88 -6.37
C ALA A 382 2.49 -13.00 -5.34
N LEU A 383 2.00 -11.79 -5.08
CA LEU A 383 2.52 -10.93 -4.00
C LEU A 383 2.28 -11.54 -2.62
N GLN A 384 1.06 -12.02 -2.35
CA GLN A 384 0.72 -12.72 -1.10
C GLN A 384 1.61 -13.96 -0.91
N ALA A 385 1.79 -14.75 -1.97
CA ALA A 385 2.59 -15.97 -1.95
C ALA A 385 4.10 -15.73 -2.07
N LEU A 386 4.55 -14.47 -2.16
CA LEU A 386 5.97 -14.12 -2.36
C LEU A 386 6.60 -14.92 -3.52
N SER A 387 5.91 -14.95 -4.66
CA SER A 387 6.37 -15.62 -5.87
C SER A 387 6.62 -14.65 -7.02
N ALA A 388 7.76 -14.82 -7.70
CA ALA A 388 8.09 -14.10 -8.93
C ALA A 388 7.28 -14.60 -10.14
N LEU A 389 6.44 -15.62 -9.97
CA LEU A 389 5.51 -16.13 -10.96
C LEU A 389 4.07 -15.87 -10.49
N SER A 390 3.21 -15.43 -11.41
CA SER A 390 1.76 -15.48 -11.22
C SER A 390 1.17 -16.65 -11.98
N VAL A 391 0.13 -17.25 -11.41
CA VAL A 391 -0.68 -18.29 -12.06
C VAL A 391 -2.14 -17.84 -12.08
N ASP A 392 -2.90 -18.33 -13.06
CA ASP A 392 -4.35 -18.14 -13.13
C ASP A 392 -5.01 -18.79 -11.91
N THR A 393 -5.39 -17.94 -10.96
CA THR A 393 -5.98 -18.35 -9.67
C THR A 393 -7.31 -19.07 -9.84
N ALA A 394 -8.07 -18.74 -10.90
CA ALA A 394 -9.33 -19.42 -11.19
C ALA A 394 -9.09 -20.83 -11.74
N ALA A 395 -8.05 -21.02 -12.58
CA ALA A 395 -7.68 -22.33 -13.12
C ALA A 395 -7.21 -23.31 -12.02
N VAL A 396 -6.57 -22.81 -10.96
CA VAL A 396 -6.12 -23.62 -9.81
C VAL A 396 -7.16 -23.68 -8.67
N GLY A 397 -8.26 -22.94 -8.78
CA GLY A 397 -9.38 -22.99 -7.83
C GLY A 397 -9.10 -22.30 -6.48
N LEU A 398 -8.27 -21.26 -6.47
CA LEU A 398 -7.96 -20.50 -5.25
C LEU A 398 -9.11 -19.56 -4.87
N ASP A 399 -9.41 -19.47 -3.57
CA ASP A 399 -10.28 -18.43 -3.04
C ASP A 399 -9.53 -17.10 -2.98
N THR A 400 -9.95 -16.15 -3.80
CA THR A 400 -9.34 -14.83 -3.92
C THR A 400 -10.13 -13.72 -3.23
N SER A 401 -11.14 -14.07 -2.43
CA SER A 401 -11.95 -13.09 -1.68
C SER A 401 -11.09 -12.22 -0.74
N HIS A 402 -10.05 -12.81 -0.15
CA HIS A 402 -9.09 -12.12 0.71
C HIS A 402 -8.16 -11.16 -0.04
N LEU A 403 -8.06 -11.30 -1.36
CA LEU A 403 -7.20 -10.48 -2.22
C LEU A 403 -7.92 -9.27 -2.82
N GLN A 404 -9.14 -8.96 -2.36
CA GLN A 404 -9.86 -7.79 -2.84
C GLN A 404 -9.21 -6.51 -2.34
N ILE A 405 -9.05 -5.52 -3.22
CA ILE A 405 -8.48 -4.23 -2.85
C ILE A 405 -9.48 -3.45 -2.02
N TYR A 406 -9.03 -2.87 -0.93
CA TYR A 406 -9.84 -2.02 -0.09
C TYR A 406 -10.24 -0.73 -0.83
N ASP A 407 -11.55 -0.48 -0.85
CA ASP A 407 -12.15 0.73 -1.41
C ASP A 407 -12.80 1.55 -0.29
N ALA A 408 -12.22 2.71 0.00
CA ALA A 408 -12.67 3.58 1.08
C ALA A 408 -14.09 4.17 0.86
N GLN A 409 -14.59 4.19 -0.38
CA GLN A 409 -15.93 4.70 -0.67
C GLN A 409 -17.02 3.71 -0.29
N SER A 410 -16.84 2.45 -0.65
CA SER A 410 -17.76 1.36 -0.34
C SER A 410 -17.52 0.74 1.04
N GLY A 411 -16.30 0.85 1.57
CA GLY A 411 -15.87 0.13 2.77
C GLY A 411 -15.78 -1.37 2.56
N THR A 412 -15.39 -1.80 1.36
CA THR A 412 -15.27 -3.21 0.99
C THR A 412 -13.87 -3.52 0.49
N GLY A 413 -13.46 -4.80 0.54
CA GLY A 413 -12.10 -5.22 0.24
C GLY A 413 -11.21 -5.29 1.48
N ARG A 414 -9.98 -5.79 1.31
CA ARG A 414 -9.04 -6.09 2.39
C ARG A 414 -7.68 -5.43 2.19
N LEU A 415 -7.10 -5.58 1.00
CA LEU A 415 -5.74 -5.16 0.74
C LEU A 415 -5.67 -3.66 0.47
N THR A 416 -4.94 -2.91 1.29
CA THR A 416 -4.69 -1.49 1.02
C THR A 416 -3.63 -1.30 -0.06
N GLU A 417 -3.61 -0.10 -0.67
CA GLU A 417 -2.56 0.28 -1.61
C GLU A 417 -1.16 0.25 -0.96
N ARG A 418 -1.08 0.55 0.35
CA ARG A 418 0.17 0.54 1.09
C ARG A 418 0.66 -0.89 1.35
N TRP A 419 -0.25 -1.80 1.70
CA TRP A 419 0.04 -3.23 1.74
C TRP A 419 0.64 -3.73 0.40
N LEU A 420 0.03 -3.37 -0.74
CA LEU A 420 0.52 -3.76 -2.07
C LEU A 420 1.95 -3.25 -2.34
N GLN A 421 2.24 -2.00 -1.97
CA GLN A 421 3.57 -1.41 -2.15
C GLN A 421 4.63 -2.16 -1.35
N ASP A 422 4.35 -2.42 -0.08
CA ASP A 422 5.30 -3.07 0.81
C ASP A 422 5.46 -4.56 0.49
N ARG A 423 4.39 -5.24 0.07
CA ARG A 423 4.46 -6.63 -0.35
C ARG A 423 5.21 -6.80 -1.67
N ALA A 424 5.05 -5.89 -2.62
CA ALA A 424 5.85 -5.86 -3.85
C ALA A 424 7.33 -5.61 -3.56
N ALA A 425 7.65 -4.70 -2.65
CA ALA A 425 9.04 -4.47 -2.23
C ALA A 425 9.63 -5.69 -1.55
N PHE A 426 8.86 -6.39 -0.72
CA PHE A 426 9.28 -7.63 -0.07
C PHE A 426 9.61 -8.71 -1.10
N LEU A 427 8.72 -9.00 -2.04
CA LEU A 427 8.98 -9.97 -3.12
C LEU A 427 10.28 -9.64 -3.89
N ILE A 428 10.49 -8.37 -4.22
CA ILE A 428 11.71 -7.93 -4.93
C ILE A 428 12.95 -8.17 -4.06
N ALA A 429 12.92 -7.74 -2.80
CA ALA A 429 14.03 -7.91 -1.88
C ALA A 429 14.36 -9.39 -1.66
N GLN A 430 13.34 -10.23 -1.50
CA GLN A 430 13.51 -11.67 -1.36
C GLN A 430 14.11 -12.31 -2.61
N THR A 431 13.62 -11.93 -3.80
CA THR A 431 14.18 -12.43 -5.06
C THR A 431 15.65 -12.01 -5.18
N GLN A 432 16.00 -10.77 -4.84
CA GLN A 432 17.39 -10.28 -4.86
C GLN A 432 18.29 -11.00 -3.86
N GLU A 433 17.80 -11.30 -2.65
CA GLU A 433 18.53 -12.10 -1.66
C GLU A 433 18.83 -13.49 -2.22
N LEU A 434 17.82 -14.16 -2.80
CA LEU A 434 18.00 -15.48 -3.40
C LEU A 434 19.04 -15.46 -4.52
N GLN A 435 19.04 -14.43 -5.38
CA GLN A 435 20.02 -14.26 -6.45
C GLN A 435 21.45 -14.00 -5.95
N GLN A 436 21.61 -13.37 -4.78
CA GLN A 436 22.93 -13.13 -4.16
C GLN A 436 23.40 -14.28 -3.25
N GLY A 437 22.56 -15.29 -3.07
CA GLY A 437 22.76 -16.38 -2.13
C GLY A 437 21.91 -16.19 -0.87
N ASN A 438 21.23 -17.27 -0.46
CA ASN A 438 20.30 -17.25 0.65
C ASN A 438 20.93 -16.70 1.95
N GLY A 439 20.22 -15.80 2.65
CA GLY A 439 20.72 -15.12 3.86
C GLY A 439 21.65 -13.94 3.58
N SER A 440 21.74 -13.46 2.33
CA SER A 440 22.58 -12.33 1.98
C SER A 440 21.98 -11.01 2.44
N VAL A 441 22.79 -10.19 3.11
CA VAL A 441 22.35 -8.86 3.54
C VAL A 441 22.42 -7.91 2.35
N LEU A 442 21.25 -7.47 1.88
CA LEU A 442 21.16 -6.50 0.79
C LEU A 442 21.63 -5.13 1.25
N ARG A 443 22.36 -4.42 0.39
CA ARG A 443 22.83 -3.06 0.71
C ARG A 443 21.67 -2.08 0.58
N ASP A 444 21.16 -1.61 1.70
CA ASP A 444 20.16 -0.56 1.75
C ASP A 444 20.47 0.45 2.87
N PRO A 445 20.53 1.76 2.58
CA PRO A 445 20.73 2.80 3.60
C PRO A 445 19.57 2.92 4.60
N GLN A 446 18.34 2.54 4.23
CA GLN A 446 17.15 2.62 5.08
C GLN A 446 17.08 1.52 6.15
N ARG A 447 17.89 0.46 6.02
CA ARG A 447 17.97 -0.66 6.98
C ARG A 447 16.60 -1.25 7.31
N LEU A 448 16.00 -1.92 6.32
CA LEU A 448 14.67 -2.53 6.44
C LEU A 448 14.75 -4.00 6.86
N ARG A 449 13.76 -4.44 7.62
CA ARG A 449 13.45 -5.85 7.85
C ARG A 449 12.06 -6.11 7.31
N TYR A 450 11.96 -6.96 6.30
CA TYR A 450 10.68 -7.54 5.88
C TYR A 450 10.48 -8.86 6.61
N TYR A 451 9.28 -9.08 7.14
CA TYR A 451 8.96 -10.34 7.80
C TYR A 451 7.51 -10.73 7.55
N ASP A 452 7.32 -11.97 7.10
CA ASP A 452 6.01 -12.60 6.99
C ASP A 452 5.89 -13.66 8.09
N MET A 453 4.96 -13.45 9.02
CA MET A 453 4.80 -14.34 10.17
C MET A 453 4.20 -15.70 9.78
N GLY A 454 3.31 -15.73 8.79
CA GLY A 454 2.64 -16.96 8.36
C GLY A 454 3.58 -17.97 7.71
N SER A 455 4.53 -17.49 6.91
CA SER A 455 5.54 -18.30 6.22
C SER A 455 6.90 -18.31 6.89
N GLU A 456 7.09 -17.51 7.95
CA GLU A 456 8.35 -17.25 8.63
C GLU A 456 9.46 -16.69 7.71
N GLN A 457 9.09 -16.15 6.54
CA GLN A 457 10.05 -15.59 5.60
C GLN A 457 10.55 -14.22 6.08
N GLU A 458 11.87 -14.03 6.02
CA GLU A 458 12.54 -12.81 6.46
C GLU A 458 13.55 -12.35 5.41
N VAL A 459 13.57 -11.04 5.13
CA VAL A 459 14.64 -10.41 4.35
C VAL A 459 15.20 -9.24 5.15
N LEU A 460 16.53 -9.23 5.31
CA LEU A 460 17.26 -8.17 5.99
C LEU A 460 18.02 -7.30 4.98
N GLN A 461 17.69 -6.02 4.99
CA GLN A 461 18.42 -5.00 4.26
C GLN A 461 19.24 -4.12 5.22
N GLY A 462 20.47 -3.80 4.83
CA GLY A 462 21.41 -3.00 5.61
C GLY A 462 22.01 -3.72 6.83
N PHE A 463 23.16 -3.21 7.30
CA PHE A 463 23.87 -3.73 8.47
C PHE A 463 23.38 -3.08 9.78
N GLY A 464 23.30 -3.87 10.85
CA GLY A 464 22.93 -3.40 12.21
C GLY A 464 21.99 -4.38 12.93
N SER A 465 21.73 -4.15 14.22
CA SER A 465 20.71 -4.89 14.98
C SER A 465 19.36 -4.18 15.04
N HIS A 466 19.34 -2.89 14.72
CA HIS A 466 18.17 -2.00 14.77
C HIS A 466 17.76 -1.64 13.34
N ARG A 467 16.50 -1.91 13.01
CA ARG A 467 15.94 -1.77 11.65
C ARG A 467 14.50 -1.30 11.73
N ARG A 468 14.09 -0.53 10.73
CA ARG A 468 12.67 -0.31 10.46
C ARG A 468 12.05 -1.63 10.01
N GLN A 469 10.92 -1.99 10.58
CA GLN A 469 10.21 -3.24 10.36
C GLN A 469 9.02 -3.05 9.44
N ILE A 470 8.85 -4.01 8.53
CA ILE A 470 7.67 -4.18 7.70
C ILE A 470 7.20 -5.61 7.95
N VAL A 471 6.16 -5.77 8.74
CA VAL A 471 5.70 -7.06 9.26
C VAL A 471 4.30 -7.36 8.75
N PHE A 472 4.13 -8.55 8.19
CA PHE A 472 2.86 -9.10 7.74
C PHE A 472 2.46 -10.24 8.69
N GLY A 473 1.27 -10.17 9.26
CA GLY A 473 0.71 -11.16 10.16
C GLY A 473 0.41 -12.49 9.45
N ALA A 474 0.14 -13.51 10.25
CA ALA A 474 -0.27 -14.82 9.75
C ALA A 474 -1.76 -14.80 9.36
N ALA A 475 -2.25 -15.87 8.74
CA ALA A 475 -3.68 -16.01 8.41
C ALA A 475 -4.60 -16.14 9.64
N GLY A 476 -4.04 -16.20 10.85
CA GLY A 476 -4.80 -16.18 12.09
C GLY A 476 -4.24 -15.12 13.04
N GLY A 477 -4.99 -14.82 14.09
CA GLY A 477 -4.69 -13.73 15.03
C GLY A 477 -3.24 -13.71 15.50
N SER A 478 -2.58 -12.59 15.22
CA SER A 478 -1.15 -12.34 15.35
C SER A 478 -0.88 -11.27 16.39
N ASN A 479 0.29 -11.32 17.02
CA ASN A 479 0.79 -10.27 17.92
C ASN A 479 2.01 -9.63 17.28
N LEU A 480 1.79 -8.50 16.61
CA LEU A 480 2.77 -7.75 15.86
C LEU A 480 3.37 -6.67 16.75
N GLN A 481 4.70 -6.62 16.79
CA GLN A 481 5.43 -5.61 17.55
C GLN A 481 6.53 -4.99 16.70
N GLY A 482 6.56 -3.67 16.65
CA GLY A 482 7.67 -2.90 16.10
C GLY A 482 8.83 -2.71 17.09
N GLN A 483 9.61 -1.67 16.81
CA GLN A 483 10.82 -1.20 17.49
C GLN A 483 10.73 0.33 17.69
N GLY A 484 11.87 0.99 17.89
CA GLY A 484 11.93 2.46 18.07
C GLY A 484 12.08 3.25 16.76
N PHE A 485 11.55 2.76 15.64
CA PHE A 485 11.58 3.42 14.33
C PHE A 485 10.19 3.42 13.71
N ASP A 486 9.93 4.28 12.72
CA ASP A 486 8.67 4.28 11.96
C ASP A 486 8.43 2.96 11.19
N ASP A 487 7.81 2.00 11.86
CA ASP A 487 7.54 0.65 11.42
C ASP A 487 6.19 0.54 10.72
N ARG A 488 5.95 -0.61 10.08
CA ARG A 488 4.71 -0.89 9.35
C ARG A 488 4.26 -2.30 9.66
N LEU A 489 3.11 -2.41 10.30
CA LEU A 489 2.55 -3.65 10.79
C LEU A 489 1.20 -3.88 10.10
N TYR A 490 1.04 -5.03 9.46
CA TYR A 490 -0.17 -5.45 8.76
C TYR A 490 -0.69 -6.72 9.45
N GLY A 491 -1.82 -6.65 10.15
CA GLY A 491 -2.43 -7.77 10.88
C GLY A 491 -2.92 -8.86 9.92
N GLY A 492 -3.85 -8.51 9.04
CA GLY A 492 -4.41 -9.40 8.04
C GLY A 492 -5.86 -9.74 8.34
N ASP A 493 -6.16 -11.03 8.46
CA ASP A 493 -7.49 -11.50 8.86
C ASP A 493 -7.41 -12.02 10.31
N GLU A 494 -8.57 -12.06 10.98
CA GLU A 494 -8.75 -12.46 12.39
C GLU A 494 -8.34 -11.35 13.38
N ALA A 495 -8.51 -11.59 14.68
CA ALA A 495 -8.21 -10.59 15.70
C ALA A 495 -6.69 -10.48 15.95
N ASP A 496 -6.09 -9.39 15.49
CA ASP A 496 -4.68 -9.09 15.67
C ASP A 496 -4.42 -8.09 16.80
N ARG A 497 -3.19 -8.09 17.32
CA ARG A 497 -2.69 -7.06 18.23
C ARG A 497 -1.46 -6.39 17.61
N LEU A 498 -1.53 -5.07 17.42
CA LEU A 498 -0.50 -4.27 16.76
C LEU A 498 0.05 -3.22 17.71
N GLU A 499 1.36 -3.28 17.99
CA GLU A 499 2.09 -2.33 18.84
C GLU A 499 3.34 -1.83 18.11
N GLY A 500 3.32 -0.59 17.62
CA GLY A 500 4.45 0.01 16.90
C GLY A 500 5.69 0.26 17.79
N LYS A 501 5.43 0.66 19.04
CA LYS A 501 6.37 1.02 20.12
C LYS A 501 6.89 2.45 20.07
N GLY A 502 7.87 2.74 19.22
CA GLY A 502 8.53 4.04 19.22
C GLY A 502 8.71 4.55 17.81
N GLY A 503 8.41 5.83 17.57
CA GLY A 503 8.46 6.38 16.22
C GLY A 503 7.05 6.51 15.63
N SER A 504 6.94 7.02 14.40
CA SER A 504 5.62 7.25 13.79
C SER A 504 5.21 6.03 12.97
N ASP A 505 4.51 5.10 13.60
CA ASP A 505 4.25 3.78 13.03
C ASP A 505 3.00 3.75 12.14
N HIS A 506 2.94 2.77 11.23
CA HIS A 506 1.75 2.46 10.44
C HIS A 506 1.17 1.13 10.89
N LEU A 507 -0.03 1.15 11.46
CA LEU A 507 -0.71 -0.01 12.03
C LEU A 507 -1.99 -0.28 11.23
N GLU A 508 -1.98 -1.33 10.43
CA GLU A 508 -3.12 -1.77 9.62
C GLU A 508 -3.63 -3.10 10.16
N GLY A 509 -4.83 -3.10 10.75
CA GLY A 509 -5.41 -4.29 11.39
C GLY A 509 -5.88 -5.29 10.34
N GLY A 510 -6.84 -4.86 9.52
CA GLY A 510 -7.38 -5.68 8.44
C GLY A 510 -8.81 -6.08 8.75
N GLN A 511 -9.13 -7.36 8.64
CA GLN A 511 -10.45 -7.88 9.04
C GLN A 511 -10.37 -8.55 10.41
N GLY A 512 -11.26 -8.18 11.33
CA GLY A 512 -11.34 -8.80 12.65
C GLY A 512 -11.38 -7.77 13.78
N HIS A 513 -11.59 -8.28 15.00
CA HIS A 513 -11.57 -7.44 16.20
C HIS A 513 -10.13 -7.12 16.62
N ASP A 514 -9.49 -6.23 15.86
CA ASP A 514 -8.09 -5.86 16.06
C ASP A 514 -7.86 -4.97 17.30
N THR A 515 -6.64 -5.01 17.82
CA THR A 515 -6.20 -4.20 18.96
C THR A 515 -5.01 -3.35 18.56
N TYR A 516 -5.18 -2.03 18.55
CA TYR A 516 -4.09 -1.08 18.30
C TYR A 516 -3.57 -0.51 19.62
N VAL A 517 -2.31 -0.75 19.91
CA VAL A 517 -1.67 -0.42 21.19
C VAL A 517 -0.86 0.85 21.05
N LEU A 518 -1.27 1.87 21.78
CA LEU A 518 -0.65 3.19 21.83
C LEU A 518 -0.04 3.42 23.22
N SER A 519 1.08 4.12 23.23
CA SER A 519 1.79 4.49 24.46
C SER A 519 1.86 6.00 24.60
N SER A 520 1.50 6.52 25.77
CA SER A 520 1.70 7.94 26.09
C SER A 520 3.19 8.31 26.22
N ASP A 521 4.06 7.32 26.44
CA ASP A 521 5.51 7.53 26.47
C ASP A 521 6.11 7.69 25.07
N ASP A 522 5.43 7.23 24.01
CA ASP A 522 5.95 7.30 22.64
C ASP A 522 5.84 8.71 22.04
N SER A 523 6.99 9.26 21.61
CA SER A 523 7.10 10.59 20.99
C SER A 523 6.64 10.63 19.55
N GLY A 524 6.48 9.46 18.92
CA GLY A 524 5.87 9.34 17.62
C GLY A 524 4.36 9.61 17.62
N VAL A 525 3.84 9.82 16.42
CA VAL A 525 2.41 9.84 16.16
C VAL A 525 2.11 8.76 15.14
N ASP A 526 1.31 7.78 15.54
CA ASP A 526 1.01 6.60 14.73
C ASP A 526 -0.12 6.87 13.73
N THR A 527 -0.15 6.07 12.67
CA THR A 527 -1.24 6.03 11.69
C THR A 527 -1.93 4.68 11.78
N ILE A 528 -3.21 4.71 12.13
CA ILE A 528 -4.05 3.52 12.27
C ILE A 528 -5.01 3.43 11.09
N VAL A 529 -5.06 2.24 10.50
CA VAL A 529 -6.02 1.86 9.46
C VAL A 529 -6.76 0.62 9.93
N ASP A 530 -8.08 0.78 10.11
CA ASP A 530 -9.02 -0.28 10.42
C ASP A 530 -10.05 -0.33 9.29
N VAL A 531 -9.90 -1.31 8.39
CA VAL A 531 -10.66 -1.33 7.13
C VAL A 531 -12.10 -1.80 7.32
N ASP A 532 -12.36 -2.63 8.33
CA ASP A 532 -13.71 -3.09 8.67
C ASP A 532 -14.37 -2.28 9.81
N GLY A 533 -13.56 -1.59 10.62
CA GLY A 533 -13.99 -0.72 11.70
C GLY A 533 -14.33 -1.45 13.00
N ASP A 534 -14.06 -2.75 13.08
CA ASP A 534 -14.46 -3.63 14.18
C ASP A 534 -13.38 -3.75 15.28
N GLY A 535 -12.26 -3.04 15.15
CA GLY A 535 -11.18 -3.06 16.12
C GLY A 535 -11.43 -2.26 17.40
N HIS A 536 -10.38 -2.03 18.16
CA HIS A 536 -10.35 -1.09 19.28
C HIS A 536 -8.95 -0.56 19.57
N LEU A 537 -8.91 0.55 20.32
CA LEU A 537 -7.67 1.20 20.74
C LEU A 537 -7.36 0.88 22.20
N GLU A 538 -6.08 0.67 22.52
CA GLU A 538 -5.56 0.54 23.88
C GLU A 538 -4.50 1.62 24.11
N VAL A 539 -4.65 2.41 25.19
CA VAL A 539 -3.69 3.45 25.58
C VAL A 539 -3.17 3.14 26.97
N ASP A 540 -1.84 3.04 27.11
CA ASP A 540 -1.17 2.74 28.40
C ASP A 540 -1.72 1.49 29.11
N GLY A 541 -2.02 0.43 28.35
CA GLY A 541 -2.57 -0.82 28.90
C GLY A 541 -4.08 -0.79 29.18
N SER A 542 -4.78 0.30 28.82
CA SER A 542 -6.22 0.47 29.05
C SER A 542 -6.97 0.64 27.73
N ALA A 543 -7.94 -0.23 27.45
CA ALA A 543 -8.83 -0.08 26.31
C ALA A 543 -9.59 1.25 26.39
N ILE A 544 -9.57 2.04 25.31
CA ILE A 544 -10.40 3.23 25.18
C ILE A 544 -11.63 2.88 24.33
N SER A 545 -12.81 3.04 24.93
CA SER A 545 -14.08 2.65 24.31
C SER A 545 -15.23 3.42 24.94
N GLY A 546 -16.40 3.37 24.31
CA GLY A 546 -17.63 3.96 24.83
C GLY A 546 -17.89 5.39 24.34
N VAL A 547 -18.71 6.13 25.10
CA VAL A 547 -19.24 7.43 24.67
C VAL A 547 -18.28 8.56 25.01
N TYR A 548 -17.76 9.20 23.96
CA TYR A 548 -16.99 10.43 24.02
C TYR A 548 -17.93 11.59 23.72
N LYS A 549 -17.94 12.58 24.61
CA LYS A 549 -18.90 13.67 24.55
C LYS A 549 -18.28 14.94 24.02
N ARG A 550 -19.02 15.66 23.20
CA ARG A 550 -18.58 16.92 22.59
C ARG A 550 -18.46 18.00 23.66
N TYR A 551 -17.42 18.83 23.55
CA TYR A 551 -17.12 19.86 24.55
C TYR A 551 -18.09 21.06 24.49
N HIS A 552 -18.40 21.56 23.29
CA HIS A 552 -19.49 22.52 23.06
C HIS A 552 -20.08 22.29 21.65
N SER A 553 -21.24 22.87 21.36
CA SER A 553 -22.03 22.60 20.14
C SER A 553 -21.26 22.78 18.82
N GLN A 554 -20.26 23.67 18.80
CA GLN A 554 -19.42 23.98 17.64
C GLN A 554 -18.04 23.29 17.65
N SER A 555 -17.69 22.55 18.72
CA SER A 555 -16.40 21.88 18.85
C SER A 555 -16.31 20.65 17.95
N THR A 556 -15.12 20.38 17.41
CA THR A 556 -14.77 19.11 16.75
C THR A 556 -14.06 18.14 17.69
N SER A 557 -13.92 18.49 18.97
CA SER A 557 -13.24 17.69 20.01
C SER A 557 -14.23 17.01 20.95
N TYR A 558 -13.94 15.75 21.26
CA TYR A 558 -14.74 14.88 22.12
C TYR A 558 -13.87 14.28 23.22
N TYR A 559 -14.39 14.22 24.44
CA TYR A 559 -13.61 13.85 25.62
C TYR A 559 -14.16 12.58 26.29
N SER A 560 -13.24 11.79 26.84
CA SER A 560 -13.59 10.66 27.70
C SER A 560 -14.21 11.15 29.01
N ALA A 561 -15.00 10.28 29.67
CA ALA A 561 -15.65 10.61 30.94
C ALA A 561 -14.68 11.00 32.07
N ASP A 562 -13.45 10.46 32.05
CA ASP A 562 -12.39 10.79 33.01
C ASP A 562 -11.56 12.04 32.62
N GLY A 563 -11.85 12.64 31.47
CA GLY A 563 -11.16 13.83 30.95
C GLY A 563 -9.71 13.59 30.51
N ARG A 564 -9.23 12.34 30.44
CA ARG A 564 -7.81 12.04 30.13
C ARG A 564 -7.53 11.80 28.66
N THR A 565 -8.55 11.51 27.86
CA THR A 565 -8.41 11.19 26.44
C THR A 565 -9.31 12.13 25.63
N ARG A 566 -8.75 12.72 24.57
CA ARG A 566 -9.45 13.60 23.62
C ARG A 566 -9.39 13.00 22.22
N ILE A 567 -10.52 13.03 21.53
CA ILE A 567 -10.66 12.62 20.13
C ILE A 567 -11.07 13.86 19.33
N ASP A 568 -10.25 14.24 18.36
CA ASP A 568 -10.57 15.34 17.44
C ASP A 568 -11.06 14.76 16.10
N VAL A 569 -12.21 15.21 15.62
CA VAL A 569 -12.68 14.95 14.25
C VAL A 569 -12.04 15.96 13.32
N LEU A 570 -11.05 15.54 12.54
CA LEU A 570 -10.30 16.41 11.65
C LEU A 570 -11.05 16.61 10.32
N PRO A 571 -10.94 17.81 9.69
CA PRO A 571 -11.53 18.04 8.37
C PRO A 571 -10.97 17.06 7.34
N ASN A 572 -11.85 16.50 6.50
CA ASN A 572 -11.45 15.61 5.41
C ASN A 572 -10.45 16.34 4.48
N GLY A 573 -9.18 15.93 4.49
CA GLY A 573 -8.11 16.49 3.65
C GLY A 573 -6.95 17.19 4.37
N VAL A 574 -6.90 17.20 5.71
CA VAL A 574 -5.67 17.59 6.45
C VAL A 574 -4.66 16.44 6.42
N HIS A 575 -4.12 16.15 5.24
CA HIS A 575 -2.91 15.33 5.14
C HIS A 575 -1.73 16.22 5.49
N THR A 576 -1.16 16.05 6.69
CA THR A 576 0.21 16.49 6.94
C THR A 576 1.11 15.74 5.97
N LYS A 577 1.89 16.47 5.17
CA LYS A 577 2.82 15.94 4.15
C LYS A 577 3.75 14.84 4.73
N SER A 578 3.31 13.58 4.75
CA SER A 578 4.16 12.40 4.73
C SER A 578 3.34 11.11 4.56
N GLN A 579 3.32 10.61 3.32
CA GLN A 579 3.34 9.19 2.98
C GLN A 579 2.09 8.31 3.24
N GLY A 580 0.99 8.61 2.53
CA GLY A 580 -0.05 7.66 2.06
C GLY A 580 -1.22 7.37 3.02
N PRO A 581 -2.42 6.95 2.56
CA PRO A 581 -2.93 6.90 1.19
C PRO A 581 -3.59 8.24 0.82
N GLU A 582 -2.86 9.08 0.09
CA GLU A 582 -3.31 10.39 -0.37
C GLU A 582 -3.81 10.27 -1.81
N GLY A 583 -5.12 10.42 -2.02
CA GLY A 583 -5.63 10.57 -3.39
C GLY A 583 -7.14 10.48 -3.57
N GLN A 584 -7.89 9.93 -2.61
CA GLN A 584 -9.35 9.95 -2.68
C GLN A 584 -9.88 10.94 -1.65
N ALA A 585 -10.74 11.87 -2.09
CA ALA A 585 -11.52 12.69 -1.17
C ALA A 585 -12.25 11.75 -0.19
N GLY A 586 -12.13 12.00 1.12
CA GLY A 586 -12.75 11.16 2.15
C GLY A 586 -14.21 10.91 1.81
N ALA A 587 -14.62 9.63 1.82
CA ALA A 587 -15.98 9.23 1.48
C ALA A 587 -16.99 9.94 2.40
N ALA A 588 -18.18 10.22 1.88
CA ALA A 588 -19.22 10.90 2.65
C ALA A 588 -19.52 10.16 3.97
N GLY A 589 -19.34 10.83 5.11
CA GLY A 589 -19.56 10.27 6.44
C GLY A 589 -18.38 9.49 7.06
N ARG A 590 -17.20 9.54 6.44
CA ARG A 590 -15.94 9.07 7.03
C ARG A 590 -15.06 10.24 7.45
N HIS A 591 -14.33 10.06 8.54
CA HIS A 591 -13.52 11.10 9.17
C HIS A 591 -12.12 10.59 9.51
N THR A 592 -11.15 11.50 9.56
CA THR A 592 -9.88 11.24 10.24
C THR A 592 -10.02 11.65 11.69
N LEU A 593 -9.68 10.75 12.62
CA LEU A 593 -9.64 11.07 14.04
C LEU A 593 -8.20 11.37 14.46
N GLY A 594 -8.00 12.41 15.26
CA GLY A 594 -6.79 12.58 16.07
C GLY A 594 -7.04 12.03 17.47
N VAL A 595 -6.20 11.12 17.95
CA VAL A 595 -6.27 10.53 19.30
C VAL A 595 -5.23 11.20 20.18
N TYR A 596 -5.66 11.78 21.30
CA TYR A 596 -4.80 12.53 22.21
C TYR A 596 -4.93 12.04 23.64
N ARG A 597 -3.82 12.12 24.37
CA ARG A 597 -3.72 11.82 25.80
C ARG A 597 -3.22 13.05 26.55
N LEU A 598 -3.81 13.33 27.71
CA LEU A 598 -3.37 14.40 28.58
C LEU A 598 -2.06 14.00 29.30
N ASP A 599 -0.99 14.75 29.06
CA ASP A 599 0.30 14.64 29.74
C ASP A 599 0.56 15.91 30.54
N GLY A 600 0.34 15.83 31.86
CA GLY A 600 0.34 17.01 32.74
C GLY A 600 -0.79 17.99 32.37
N THR A 601 -0.43 19.12 31.76
CA THR A 601 -1.34 20.18 31.28
C THR A 601 -1.31 20.32 29.75
N GLN A 602 -0.72 19.36 29.03
CA GLN A 602 -0.63 19.42 27.57
C GLN A 602 -1.25 18.19 26.92
N TRP A 603 -2.01 18.43 25.86
CA TRP A 603 -2.54 17.35 25.02
C TRP A 603 -1.44 16.87 24.07
N ARG A 604 -1.04 15.61 24.22
CA ARG A 604 -0.12 14.93 23.32
C ARG A 604 -0.91 14.09 22.34
N GLN A 605 -0.61 14.23 21.06
CA GLN A 605 -1.20 13.37 20.04
C GLN A 605 -0.49 12.02 20.03
N LEU A 606 -1.27 10.94 20.05
CA LEU A 606 -0.76 9.56 19.99
C LEU A 606 -0.92 8.96 18.60
N ALA A 607 -2.06 9.22 17.95
CA ALA A 607 -2.34 8.60 16.65
C ALA A 607 -3.27 9.45 15.77
N HIS A 608 -3.26 9.12 14.48
CA HIS A 608 -4.30 9.41 13.51
C HIS A 608 -5.02 8.10 13.15
N VAL A 609 -6.34 8.08 13.27
CA VAL A 609 -7.17 7.00 12.72
C VAL A 609 -7.73 7.45 11.37
N LEU A 610 -7.40 6.73 10.31
CA LEU A 610 -7.87 7.04 8.95
C LEU A 610 -9.22 6.38 8.68
N ASP A 611 -10.02 7.03 7.82
CA ASP A 611 -11.30 6.51 7.29
C ASP A 611 -12.29 5.99 8.35
N TRP A 612 -12.25 6.55 9.57
CA TRP A 612 -13.13 6.14 10.65
C TRP A 612 -14.60 6.35 10.26
N LYS A 613 -15.39 5.30 10.46
CA LYS A 613 -16.83 5.25 10.22
C LYS A 613 -17.53 5.24 11.58
N GLY A 614 -18.61 6.01 11.73
CA GLY A 614 -19.34 6.15 13.00
C GLY A 614 -19.50 4.85 13.80
N GLN A 615 -19.14 4.90 15.08
CA GLN A 615 -19.06 3.75 16.01
C GLN A 615 -17.90 2.76 15.79
N GLY A 616 -17.01 3.00 14.81
CA GLY A 616 -15.83 2.17 14.58
C GLY A 616 -14.80 2.27 15.72
N LEU A 617 -13.93 1.27 15.83
CA LEU A 617 -12.96 1.13 16.94
C LEU A 617 -13.59 1.06 18.34
N GLY A 618 -14.90 0.78 18.44
CA GLY A 618 -15.65 0.85 19.70
C GLY A 618 -15.82 2.26 20.26
N LEU A 619 -15.58 3.31 19.46
CA LEU A 619 -15.69 4.71 19.85
C LEU A 619 -17.05 5.30 19.45
N GLN A 620 -17.80 5.85 20.40
CA GLN A 620 -19.06 6.53 20.12
C GLN A 620 -18.92 8.03 20.36
N LEU A 621 -18.94 8.83 19.30
CA LEU A 621 -18.92 10.29 19.41
C LEU A 621 -20.35 10.80 19.60
N SER A 622 -20.62 11.46 20.72
CA SER A 622 -21.92 12.01 21.08
C SER A 622 -21.91 13.53 21.07
N ASP A 623 -22.93 14.11 20.44
CA ASP A 623 -23.20 15.55 20.46
C ASP A 623 -23.82 16.01 21.79
N GLU A 624 -24.17 15.07 22.67
CA GLU A 624 -24.49 15.39 24.05
C GLU A 624 -23.27 16.01 24.72
N LEU A 625 -23.45 17.21 25.27
CA LEU A 625 -22.42 17.86 26.06
C LEU A 625 -22.13 17.01 27.29
N GLY A 626 -20.86 16.64 27.44
CA GLY A 626 -20.37 15.91 28.59
C GLY A 626 -19.83 16.90 29.58
N GLU A 627 -20.36 16.87 30.79
CA GLU A 627 -19.74 17.49 31.95
C GLU A 627 -18.83 16.42 32.58
N PRO A 628 -17.49 16.49 32.43
CA PRO A 628 -16.57 15.72 33.27
C PRO A 628 -16.86 15.98 34.76
N GLU A 629 -16.49 15.07 35.66
CA GLU A 629 -16.57 15.33 37.10
C GLU A 629 -15.85 16.64 37.46
N ARG A 630 -16.62 17.63 37.95
CA ARG A 630 -16.09 18.95 38.33
C ARG A 630 -15.21 18.83 39.56
N HIS A 631 -14.03 19.43 39.51
CA HIS A 631 -13.17 19.49 40.69
C HIS A 631 -13.65 20.58 41.64
N VAL A 632 -14.11 20.20 42.83
CA VAL A 632 -14.60 21.15 43.84
C VAL A 632 -13.42 21.77 44.60
N VAL A 633 -13.34 23.10 44.58
CA VAL A 633 -12.36 23.92 45.27
C VAL A 633 -13.11 24.92 46.14
N THR A 634 -12.76 24.98 47.43
CA THR A 634 -13.26 26.00 48.36
C THR A 634 -12.09 26.83 48.85
N LEU A 635 -12.11 28.12 48.56
CA LEU A 635 -11.13 29.09 49.06
C LEU A 635 -11.71 29.72 50.34
N GLY A 636 -10.94 29.71 51.44
CA GLY A 636 -11.44 30.14 52.75
C GLY A 636 -10.34 30.51 53.73
N GLY A 637 -9.35 31.28 53.30
CA GLY A 637 -8.13 31.55 54.07
C GLY A 637 -8.05 32.93 54.74
N ASP A 638 -7.22 33.05 55.78
CA ASP A 638 -6.98 34.29 56.57
C ASP A 638 -6.28 35.45 55.80
N ARG A 639 -6.03 35.32 54.49
CA ARG A 639 -5.38 36.37 53.68
C ARG A 639 -6.39 37.38 53.16
N TYR A 640 -5.94 38.60 52.90
CA TYR A 640 -6.80 39.69 52.39
C TYR A 640 -7.03 39.59 50.86
N TYR A 641 -6.25 38.76 50.18
CA TYR A 641 -6.42 38.36 48.77
C TYR A 641 -6.09 36.88 48.60
N ASP A 642 -7.04 36.07 48.15
CA ASP A 642 -6.78 34.72 47.64
C ASP A 642 -6.83 34.73 46.10
N THR A 643 -5.98 33.91 45.47
CA THR A 643 -5.85 33.83 44.00
C THR A 643 -5.97 32.38 43.58
N PHE A 644 -6.88 32.09 42.65
CA PHE A 644 -7.05 30.77 42.07
C PHE A 644 -6.96 30.85 40.55
N GLU A 645 -6.09 30.01 39.97
CA GLU A 645 -5.99 29.79 38.54
C GLU A 645 -6.35 28.33 38.27
N ALA A 646 -7.46 28.11 37.57
CA ALA A 646 -7.94 26.79 37.22
C ALA A 646 -7.01 26.12 36.20
N ALA A 647 -6.89 24.79 36.30
CA ALA A 647 -6.15 23.95 35.34
C ALA A 647 -7.09 23.44 34.23
N ASP A 648 -6.60 22.62 33.29
CA ASP A 648 -7.30 22.16 32.09
C ASP A 648 -8.46 21.15 32.33
N ARG A 649 -9.38 21.42 33.26
CA ARG A 649 -10.59 20.64 33.52
C ARG A 649 -11.68 21.50 34.18
N PRO A 650 -12.98 21.14 34.06
CA PRO A 650 -14.05 21.84 34.73
C PRO A 650 -13.84 21.93 36.24
N VAL A 651 -14.06 23.11 36.81
CA VAL A 651 -13.96 23.36 38.25
C VAL A 651 -15.27 23.89 38.84
N GLN A 652 -15.50 23.57 40.11
CA GLN A 652 -16.50 24.25 40.93
C GLN A 652 -15.76 25.00 42.04
N ILE A 653 -15.74 26.31 41.96
CA ILE A 653 -15.04 27.21 42.87
C ILE A 653 -16.08 27.92 43.73
N SER A 654 -15.90 27.87 45.05
CA SER A 654 -16.62 28.74 45.97
C SER A 654 -15.59 29.47 46.83
N THR A 655 -15.67 30.79 46.84
CA THR A 655 -14.78 31.66 47.62
C THR A 655 -15.54 32.28 48.80
N GLY A 656 -14.86 33.07 49.62
CA GLY A 656 -15.30 33.42 50.98
C GLY A 656 -15.59 34.91 51.17
N ASP A 657 -15.54 35.37 52.42
CA ASP A 657 -15.93 36.75 52.80
C ASP A 657 -14.85 37.83 52.48
N LYS A 658 -14.00 37.62 51.47
CA LYS A 658 -12.81 38.47 51.22
C LYS A 658 -12.55 38.65 49.73
N ARG A 659 -11.75 39.66 49.39
CA ARG A 659 -11.41 39.98 47.99
C ARG A 659 -10.65 38.85 47.34
N ASP A 660 -11.22 38.25 46.31
CA ASP A 660 -10.69 37.09 45.61
C ASP A 660 -10.40 37.40 44.14
N TYR A 661 -9.36 36.76 43.59
CA TYR A 661 -9.07 36.76 42.15
C TYR A 661 -9.19 35.33 41.62
N VAL A 662 -10.17 35.10 40.76
CA VAL A 662 -10.44 33.80 40.15
C VAL A 662 -10.21 33.88 38.65
N ASN A 663 -9.36 33.00 38.14
CA ASN A 663 -9.27 32.71 36.72
C ASN A 663 -9.74 31.27 36.50
N GLY A 664 -10.91 31.14 35.88
CA GLY A 664 -11.49 29.89 35.42
C GLY A 664 -10.66 29.25 34.32
N SER A 665 -11.08 28.04 33.95
CA SER A 665 -10.41 27.18 32.99
C SER A 665 -10.94 27.45 31.59
N ALA A 666 -10.41 26.72 30.60
CA ALA A 666 -11.04 26.68 29.28
C ALA A 666 -12.25 25.73 29.23
N PHE A 667 -12.80 25.32 30.38
CA PHE A 667 -13.93 24.39 30.57
C PHE A 667 -15.13 25.09 31.22
N SER A 668 -16.33 24.49 31.13
CA SER A 668 -17.54 25.02 31.77
C SER A 668 -17.46 24.95 33.29
N ASP A 669 -17.23 26.09 33.92
CA ASP A 669 -16.97 26.20 35.34
C ASP A 669 -18.23 26.58 36.15
N HIS A 670 -18.14 26.47 37.47
CA HIS A 670 -19.12 27.05 38.40
C HIS A 670 -18.34 27.83 39.44
N ILE A 671 -18.43 29.15 39.40
CA ILE A 671 -17.68 30.07 40.24
C ILE A 671 -18.69 30.79 41.14
N SER A 672 -18.46 30.81 42.45
CA SER A 672 -19.23 31.63 43.39
C SER A 672 -18.25 32.44 44.24
N LEU A 673 -18.26 33.77 44.12
CA LEU A 673 -17.24 34.67 44.65
C LEU A 673 -17.48 35.15 46.11
N GLY A 674 -18.62 34.80 46.72
CA GLY A 674 -18.80 35.00 48.16
C GLY A 674 -19.11 36.45 48.52
N GLU A 675 -18.38 37.07 49.45
CA GLU A 675 -18.68 38.46 49.88
C GLU A 675 -17.42 39.33 49.83
N SER A 676 -17.17 40.14 48.80
CA SER A 676 -16.23 41.28 48.89
C SER A 676 -16.25 42.21 47.66
N HIS A 677 -15.13 42.39 46.95
CA HIS A 677 -15.05 43.05 45.65
C HIS A 677 -14.03 42.20 44.92
N ASP A 678 -14.54 41.29 44.12
CA ASP A 678 -13.83 40.16 43.57
C ASP A 678 -13.54 40.39 42.09
N ILE A 679 -12.61 39.62 41.55
CA ILE A 679 -12.29 39.64 40.12
C ILE A 679 -12.40 38.22 39.60
N ALA A 680 -13.29 37.98 38.64
CA ALA A 680 -13.42 36.71 37.96
C ALA A 680 -13.15 36.83 36.45
N LEU A 681 -12.32 35.94 35.94
CA LEU A 681 -12.16 35.67 34.51
C LEU A 681 -12.67 34.26 34.27
N ALA A 682 -13.81 34.09 33.59
CA ALA A 682 -14.44 32.79 33.45
C ALA A 682 -13.61 31.81 32.61
N GLY A 683 -12.92 32.34 31.59
CA GLY A 683 -12.20 31.54 30.61
C GLY A 683 -13.08 31.23 29.40
N LEU A 684 -12.94 30.04 28.82
CA LEU A 684 -13.75 29.58 27.68
C LEU A 684 -14.71 28.50 28.18
N GLY A 685 -15.95 28.47 27.70
CA GLY A 685 -16.93 27.46 28.11
C GLY A 685 -18.26 28.07 28.50
N ASN A 686 -19.23 27.23 28.86
CA ASN A 686 -20.51 27.67 29.42
C ASN A 686 -20.35 27.82 30.94
N ASP A 687 -19.84 28.96 31.37
CA ASP A 687 -19.56 29.20 32.78
C ASP A 687 -20.82 29.64 33.52
N PHE A 688 -20.94 29.18 34.76
CA PHE A 688 -21.90 29.71 35.72
C PHE A 688 -21.09 30.52 36.75
N ILE A 689 -21.33 31.82 36.84
CA ILE A 689 -20.70 32.66 37.86
C ILE A 689 -21.81 33.15 38.80
N ASP A 690 -21.41 33.45 40.02
CA ASP A 690 -22.21 34.14 41.03
C ASP A 690 -21.22 35.09 41.71
N GLY A 691 -21.34 36.39 41.44
CA GLY A 691 -20.49 37.42 42.04
C GLY A 691 -20.63 37.48 43.56
N GLY A 692 -21.79 37.08 44.10
CA GLY A 692 -22.04 37.21 45.52
C GLY A 692 -22.24 38.68 45.93
N ALA A 693 -21.67 39.11 47.06
CA ALA A 693 -21.90 40.44 47.64
C ALA A 693 -20.70 41.40 47.47
N GLY A 694 -21.00 42.68 47.20
CA GLY A 694 -20.06 43.79 46.99
C GLY A 694 -19.55 43.92 45.56
N GLY A 695 -18.78 44.99 45.26
CA GLY A 695 -18.60 45.44 43.86
C GLY A 695 -17.56 44.62 43.08
N ASP A 696 -18.03 43.76 42.20
CA ASP A 696 -17.21 42.78 41.49
C ASP A 696 -16.82 43.22 40.07
N PHE A 697 -15.71 42.66 39.56
CA PHE A 697 -15.30 42.79 38.17
C PHE A 697 -15.29 41.42 37.51
N ILE A 698 -16.28 41.16 36.64
CA ILE A 698 -16.47 39.85 36.00
C ILE A 698 -16.28 39.99 34.49
N LEU A 699 -15.31 39.24 33.96
CA LEU A 699 -15.15 39.03 32.52
C LEU A 699 -15.74 37.66 32.17
N ALA A 700 -16.97 37.69 31.66
CA ALA A 700 -17.66 36.50 31.18
C ALA A 700 -17.00 36.00 29.88
N GLY A 701 -16.80 34.70 29.78
CA GLY A 701 -16.54 34.05 28.49
C GLY A 701 -17.79 34.07 27.60
N PRO A 702 -17.71 33.59 26.35
CA PRO A 702 -18.71 33.81 25.30
C PRO A 702 -20.08 33.11 25.46
N ASP A 703 -20.46 32.55 26.63
CA ASP A 703 -21.73 31.82 26.82
C ASP A 703 -22.15 31.72 28.32
N VAL A 704 -22.31 32.86 29.02
CA VAL A 704 -22.67 32.84 30.46
C VAL A 704 -24.20 32.75 30.71
N ARG A 705 -24.61 31.95 31.71
CA ARG A 705 -26.00 31.89 32.22
C ARG A 705 -26.03 32.13 33.74
N GLU A 706 -26.37 33.34 34.17
CA GLU A 706 -26.40 33.76 35.58
C GLU A 706 -27.81 33.72 36.21
N PRO A 707 -27.95 33.33 37.50
CA PRO A 707 -29.09 33.65 38.33
C PRO A 707 -28.75 34.71 39.42
N GLY A 708 -29.20 35.95 39.18
CA GLY A 708 -29.70 36.89 40.18
C GLY A 708 -28.78 37.39 41.31
N ALA A 709 -28.23 38.60 41.15
CA ALA A 709 -27.58 39.38 42.21
C ALA A 709 -28.56 39.83 43.32
N SER A 710 -28.05 39.98 44.54
CA SER A 710 -28.79 40.46 45.72
C SER A 710 -28.25 41.80 46.25
N ALA A 711 -29.14 42.78 46.40
CA ALA A 711 -29.13 43.95 47.30
C ALA A 711 -27.95 44.96 47.34
N ASN A 712 -28.09 46.06 46.56
CA ASN A 712 -27.59 47.44 46.77
C ASN A 712 -26.12 47.80 46.41
N ASP A 713 -25.43 47.06 45.54
CA ASP A 713 -23.99 47.29 45.25
C ASP A 713 -23.68 47.42 43.74
N HIS A 714 -22.56 48.08 43.39
CA HIS A 714 -22.19 48.57 42.05
C HIS A 714 -21.26 47.59 41.28
N ASP A 715 -21.73 46.97 40.21
CA ASP A 715 -21.00 45.91 39.49
C ASP A 715 -20.47 46.33 38.10
N VAL A 716 -19.43 45.63 37.60
CA VAL A 716 -18.96 45.77 36.20
C VAL A 716 -18.99 44.41 35.49
N LEU A 717 -19.88 44.28 34.50
CA LEU A 717 -20.11 43.07 33.70
C LEU A 717 -19.70 43.30 32.25
N VAL A 718 -18.88 42.39 31.70
CA VAL A 718 -18.49 42.41 30.28
C VAL A 718 -18.78 41.06 29.63
N GLY A 719 -19.66 41.04 28.61
CA GLY A 719 -20.20 39.82 27.95
C GLY A 719 -19.20 39.09 27.05
N GLY A 720 -18.40 39.82 26.28
CA GLY A 720 -17.35 39.21 25.45
C GLY A 720 -17.76 39.08 23.98
N ALA A 721 -17.53 37.94 23.34
CA ALA A 721 -17.86 37.75 21.92
C ALA A 721 -18.93 36.67 21.78
N GLY A 722 -20.17 36.99 21.44
CA GLY A 722 -21.25 35.99 21.46
C GLY A 722 -22.62 36.66 21.60
N ARG A 723 -23.69 35.87 21.73
CA ARG A 723 -25.02 36.42 22.03
C ARG A 723 -25.26 36.32 23.54
N ASP A 724 -25.12 37.44 24.23
CA ASP A 724 -25.02 37.50 25.69
C ASP A 724 -26.34 37.88 26.36
N LYS A 725 -26.51 37.46 27.61
CA LYS A 725 -27.56 37.95 28.51
C LYS A 725 -26.93 38.54 29.77
N LEU A 726 -27.03 39.86 29.96
CA LEU A 726 -26.43 40.55 31.10
C LEU A 726 -27.50 41.04 32.06
N LYS A 727 -27.28 40.90 33.38
CA LYS A 727 -28.19 41.44 34.40
C LYS A 727 -27.44 42.13 35.53
N GLY A 728 -27.70 43.42 35.74
CA GLY A 728 -26.97 44.27 36.71
C GLY A 728 -27.39 44.00 38.15
N GLY A 729 -28.70 43.94 38.40
CA GLY A 729 -29.22 43.67 39.73
C GLY A 729 -29.66 44.94 40.44
N ALA A 730 -29.11 45.24 41.61
CA ALA A 730 -29.47 46.41 42.39
C ALA A 730 -28.21 47.16 42.81
N GLY A 731 -27.99 48.36 42.27
CA GLY A 731 -26.80 49.19 42.46
C GLY A 731 -26.71 50.21 41.32
N ASP A 732 -25.60 50.95 41.20
CA ASP A 732 -25.24 51.62 39.92
C ASP A 732 -24.21 50.70 39.22
N ASP A 733 -24.65 50.00 38.19
CA ASP A 733 -23.90 48.96 37.50
C ASP A 733 -23.35 49.45 36.15
N VAL A 734 -22.33 48.78 35.62
CA VAL A 734 -21.80 48.98 34.26
C VAL A 734 -21.85 47.66 33.49
N LEU A 735 -22.73 47.56 32.51
CA LEU A 735 -22.94 46.38 31.68
C LEU A 735 -22.48 46.66 30.25
N TYR A 736 -21.57 45.83 29.73
CA TYR A 736 -21.08 45.94 28.35
C TYR A 736 -21.08 44.60 27.62
N ALA A 737 -22.01 44.40 26.67
CA ALA A 737 -22.15 43.11 25.98
C ALA A 737 -21.14 42.90 24.83
N MET A 738 -20.73 43.98 24.18
CA MET A 738 -19.72 44.06 23.12
C MET A 738 -20.18 43.67 21.71
N ALA A 739 -20.44 42.41 21.37
CA ALA A 739 -20.66 42.05 19.96
C ALA A 739 -21.59 40.86 19.72
N MET A 740 -22.44 40.97 18.69
CA MET A 740 -23.59 40.14 18.27
C MET A 740 -24.91 40.62 18.91
N GLU A 741 -25.94 39.77 18.96
CA GLU A 741 -27.30 40.15 19.42
C GLU A 741 -27.44 39.79 20.89
N ASP A 742 -27.55 40.80 21.75
CA ASP A 742 -27.49 40.68 23.20
C ASP A 742 -28.77 41.13 23.93
N ASP A 743 -28.98 40.67 25.17
CA ASP A 743 -30.14 40.98 26.03
C ASP A 743 -29.65 41.48 27.41
N ILE A 744 -29.67 42.80 27.60
CA ILE A 744 -29.15 43.51 28.78
C ILE A 744 -30.34 43.96 29.64
N ASP A 745 -30.41 43.50 30.89
CA ASP A 745 -31.51 43.76 31.81
C ASP A 745 -31.04 44.38 33.13
N SER A 746 -31.49 45.58 33.45
CA SER A 746 -31.31 46.24 34.74
C SER A 746 -32.63 46.46 35.49
N GLU A 747 -33.73 45.83 35.04
CA GLU A 747 -35.04 46.01 35.65
C GLU A 747 -35.03 45.57 37.12
N GLY A 748 -35.21 46.54 38.02
CA GLY A 748 -35.35 46.32 39.46
C GLY A 748 -34.37 47.10 40.33
N ALA A 749 -33.33 47.72 39.74
CA ALA A 749 -32.42 48.59 40.48
C ALA A 749 -33.12 49.84 41.03
N ALA A 750 -32.67 50.31 42.19
CA ALA A 750 -33.17 51.51 42.86
C ALA A 750 -32.33 52.76 42.57
N THR A 751 -31.29 52.59 41.76
CA THR A 751 -30.14 53.47 41.47
C THR A 751 -29.76 53.23 39.99
N GLY A 752 -28.98 54.13 39.37
CA GLY A 752 -28.95 54.28 37.90
C GLY A 752 -27.73 53.64 37.23
N ASP A 753 -27.93 52.99 36.08
CA ASP A 753 -26.97 52.06 35.48
C ASP A 753 -26.36 52.55 34.16
N TRP A 754 -25.23 51.97 33.74
CA TRP A 754 -24.60 52.17 32.42
C TRP A 754 -24.78 50.91 31.58
N LEU A 755 -25.59 50.98 30.53
CA LEU A 755 -25.89 49.87 29.63
C LEU A 755 -25.27 50.13 28.24
N LEU A 756 -24.33 49.28 27.84
CA LEU A 756 -23.61 49.34 26.58
C LEU A 756 -23.85 48.04 25.78
N GLY A 757 -24.61 48.12 24.69
CA GLY A 757 -24.87 46.98 23.78
C GLY A 757 -23.60 46.57 23.04
N GLY A 758 -23.14 47.43 22.13
CA GLY A 758 -21.85 47.27 21.47
C GLY A 758 -22.00 47.18 19.96
N SER A 759 -21.91 46.02 19.35
CA SER A 759 -22.15 45.86 17.91
C SER A 759 -23.03 44.65 17.63
N GLY A 760 -24.21 44.85 17.09
CA GLY A 760 -25.20 43.87 16.71
C GLY A 760 -26.59 44.37 17.09
N ASP A 761 -27.61 43.52 16.98
CA ASP A 761 -28.99 43.96 17.19
C ASP A 761 -29.38 43.69 18.66
N ASP A 762 -29.23 44.68 19.54
CA ASP A 762 -29.31 44.46 20.99
C ASP A 762 -30.68 44.81 21.61
N MET A 763 -30.97 44.23 22.77
CA MET A 763 -32.12 44.56 23.63
C MET A 763 -31.63 45.08 24.97
N LEU A 764 -31.89 46.36 25.28
CA LEU A 764 -31.46 47.01 26.53
C LEU A 764 -32.70 47.41 27.33
N HIS A 765 -32.79 46.93 28.58
CA HIS A 765 -33.82 47.31 29.54
C HIS A 765 -33.19 48.01 30.75
N GLY A 766 -33.45 49.31 30.85
CA GLY A 766 -33.11 50.18 31.97
C GLY A 766 -33.96 49.93 33.22
N SER A 767 -33.57 50.57 34.31
CA SER A 767 -34.04 50.42 35.66
C SER A 767 -35.24 51.34 35.98
N ARG A 768 -35.44 51.67 37.25
CA ARG A 768 -36.43 52.69 37.68
C ARG A 768 -35.78 54.03 38.05
N ALA A 769 -34.47 54.12 37.94
CA ALA A 769 -33.67 55.31 38.20
C ALA A 769 -33.00 55.76 36.90
N GLY A 770 -32.41 56.95 36.90
CA GLY A 770 -31.84 57.53 35.67
C GLY A 770 -30.60 56.79 35.17
N ASP A 771 -30.71 56.19 33.99
CA ASP A 771 -29.67 55.35 33.41
C ASP A 771 -28.91 56.03 32.26
N VAL A 772 -27.77 55.46 31.86
CA VAL A 772 -27.01 55.81 30.66
C VAL A 772 -27.04 54.63 29.69
N LEU A 773 -27.74 54.78 28.57
CA LEU A 773 -27.96 53.69 27.62
C LEU A 773 -27.32 53.98 26.25
N ASN A 774 -26.59 53.00 25.72
CA ASN A 774 -26.02 53.04 24.38
C ASN A 774 -26.10 51.66 23.73
N GLY A 775 -26.98 51.50 22.73
CA GLY A 775 -27.08 50.24 21.97
C GLY A 775 -25.84 49.96 21.12
N GLY A 776 -25.12 50.98 20.66
CA GLY A 776 -23.99 50.78 19.75
C GLY A 776 -24.42 50.39 18.32
N ALA A 777 -23.58 49.69 17.57
CA ALA A 777 -23.76 49.50 16.14
C ALA A 777 -24.73 48.36 15.79
N GLY A 778 -25.95 48.65 15.34
CA GLY A 778 -26.94 47.68 14.85
C GLY A 778 -28.36 48.19 15.00
N ASN A 779 -29.34 47.29 14.98
CA ASN A 779 -30.75 47.64 15.16
C ASN A 779 -31.22 47.34 16.59
N ASP A 780 -30.97 48.30 17.48
CA ASP A 780 -31.19 48.11 18.91
C ASP A 780 -32.63 48.42 19.32
N ARG A 781 -33.11 47.71 20.34
CA ARG A 781 -34.32 48.05 21.11
C ARG A 781 -33.92 48.47 22.52
N ILE A 782 -34.18 49.72 22.86
CA ILE A 782 -33.79 50.29 24.15
C ILE A 782 -35.04 50.76 24.88
N ARG A 783 -35.18 50.32 26.13
CA ARG A 783 -36.22 50.77 27.06
C ARG A 783 -35.54 51.39 28.27
N GLY A 784 -35.54 52.71 28.42
CA GLY A 784 -34.82 53.37 29.52
C GLY A 784 -35.44 53.15 30.90
N GLY A 785 -36.75 52.95 30.97
CA GLY A 785 -37.41 52.75 32.26
C GLY A 785 -37.94 54.06 32.84
N SER A 786 -37.80 54.26 34.16
CA SER A 786 -38.37 55.43 34.86
C SER A 786 -37.28 56.38 35.38
N ASP A 787 -37.66 57.62 35.71
CA ASP A 787 -36.73 58.73 36.01
C ASP A 787 -35.98 59.20 34.74
N SER A 788 -35.00 60.10 34.89
CA SER A 788 -34.38 60.82 33.78
C SER A 788 -33.21 60.05 33.18
N ASP A 789 -33.40 59.52 31.98
CA ASP A 789 -32.43 58.68 31.28
C ASP A 789 -31.58 59.46 30.27
N PHE A 790 -30.40 58.92 29.97
CA PHE A 790 -29.44 59.47 29.03
C PHE A 790 -29.08 58.48 27.93
N TYR A 791 -29.60 58.73 26.73
CA TYR A 791 -29.40 57.88 25.56
C TYR A 791 -28.25 58.43 24.70
N ILE A 792 -27.20 57.65 24.50
CA ILE A 792 -26.04 58.04 23.67
C ILE A 792 -26.20 57.42 22.29
N LEU A 793 -26.16 58.25 21.26
CA LEU A 793 -26.18 57.82 19.86
C LEU A 793 -24.99 58.42 19.11
N GLN A 794 -24.35 57.64 18.24
CA GLN A 794 -23.27 58.10 17.38
C GLN A 794 -23.61 57.88 15.89
N ALA A 795 -23.08 58.76 15.02
CA ALA A 795 -23.24 58.61 13.58
C ALA A 795 -22.47 57.38 13.07
N GLY A 796 -23.12 56.53 12.26
CA GLY A 796 -22.54 55.28 11.74
C GLY A 796 -22.91 54.01 12.51
N ASP A 797 -23.77 54.13 13.53
CA ASP A 797 -24.22 53.02 14.36
C ASP A 797 -25.32 52.15 13.71
N GLY A 798 -25.80 52.43 12.48
CA GLY A 798 -26.68 51.51 11.76
C GLY A 798 -28.13 52.00 11.52
N GLN A 799 -28.94 51.15 10.86
CA GLN A 799 -30.12 51.58 10.11
C GLN A 799 -31.45 51.67 10.90
N GLY A 800 -31.49 51.35 12.20
CA GLY A 800 -32.74 51.50 12.95
C GLY A 800 -32.66 51.18 14.44
N ARG A 801 -32.62 52.22 15.27
CA ARG A 801 -32.80 52.12 16.72
C ARG A 801 -34.24 52.44 17.11
N LEU A 802 -34.82 51.58 17.93
CA LEU A 802 -36.13 51.78 18.54
C LEU A 802 -35.94 52.10 20.02
N ILE A 803 -36.28 53.32 20.42
CA ILE A 803 -36.35 53.69 21.83
C ILE A 803 -37.82 53.63 22.25
N GLU A 804 -38.12 52.76 23.20
CA GLU A 804 -39.41 52.69 23.89
C GLU A 804 -39.27 53.40 25.24
N VAL A 805 -39.79 54.62 25.33
CA VAL A 805 -39.78 55.38 26.59
C VAL A 805 -41.00 54.96 27.41
N LEU A 806 -40.76 54.39 28.60
CA LEU A 806 -41.80 53.99 29.55
C LEU A 806 -41.53 54.58 30.94
N GLY A 807 -41.49 55.92 31.03
CA GLY A 807 -41.11 56.66 32.24
C GLY A 807 -42.21 57.58 32.79
N ASP A 808 -41.95 58.26 33.90
CA ASP A 808 -42.87 59.19 34.61
C ASP A 808 -42.89 60.57 33.94
N SER A 809 -44.05 61.22 33.87
CA SER A 809 -44.28 62.60 33.34
C SER A 809 -43.43 63.73 33.96
N ALA A 810 -42.59 63.43 34.96
CA ALA A 810 -41.68 64.35 35.64
C ALA A 810 -40.19 64.10 35.34
N ALA A 811 -39.85 63.07 34.56
CA ALA A 811 -38.50 62.77 34.09
C ALA A 811 -38.02 63.78 33.04
N HIS A 812 -36.70 63.86 32.83
CA HIS A 812 -36.07 64.70 31.82
C HIS A 812 -35.07 63.88 31.01
N ASP A 813 -35.60 63.10 30.06
CA ASP A 813 -34.86 62.20 29.19
C ASP A 813 -34.09 62.97 28.12
N ILE A 814 -32.82 62.61 27.95
CA ILE A 814 -31.92 63.29 27.03
C ILE A 814 -31.35 62.30 26.02
N ILE A 815 -31.46 62.64 24.74
CA ILE A 815 -30.69 62.01 23.68
C ILE A 815 -29.46 62.86 23.39
N GLU A 816 -28.27 62.28 23.51
CA GLU A 816 -27.00 62.89 23.10
C GLU A 816 -26.53 62.33 21.77
N LEU A 817 -26.49 63.19 20.74
CA LEU A 817 -26.01 62.87 19.41
C LEU A 817 -24.51 63.18 19.31
N ARG A 818 -23.67 62.17 19.56
CA ARG A 818 -22.22 62.29 19.47
C ARG A 818 -21.74 62.26 18.02
N GLY A 819 -20.89 63.21 17.67
CA GLY A 819 -20.34 63.32 16.31
C GLY A 819 -21.31 63.84 15.25
N LEU A 820 -22.50 64.30 15.63
CA LEU A 820 -23.45 65.00 14.75
C LEU A 820 -23.60 66.45 15.21
N ALA A 821 -23.16 67.41 14.40
CA ALA A 821 -23.37 68.84 14.68
C ALA A 821 -24.74 69.29 14.18
N SER A 822 -25.29 70.37 14.76
CA SER A 822 -26.59 70.92 14.33
C SER A 822 -26.61 71.35 12.86
N SER A 823 -25.43 71.64 12.27
CA SER A 823 -25.24 71.98 10.86
C SER A 823 -25.20 70.78 9.90
N ASP A 824 -25.13 69.55 10.42
CA ASP A 824 -25.05 68.34 9.60
C ASP A 824 -26.41 67.97 8.99
N SER A 825 -26.43 66.96 8.11
CA SER A 825 -27.67 66.52 7.47
C SER A 825 -28.49 65.63 8.40
N TRP A 826 -29.60 66.15 8.92
CA TRP A 826 -30.57 65.41 9.71
C TRP A 826 -32.00 65.85 9.38
N GLN A 827 -32.99 65.01 9.70
CA GLN A 827 -34.40 65.31 9.50
C GLN A 827 -35.24 64.74 10.65
N LEU A 828 -36.07 65.58 11.24
CA LEU A 828 -37.07 65.17 12.21
C LEU A 828 -38.43 65.02 11.52
N ARG A 829 -39.10 63.88 11.73
CA ARG A 829 -40.40 63.57 11.14
C ARG A 829 -41.31 62.99 12.20
N ARG A 830 -42.57 63.44 12.20
CA ARG A 830 -43.64 62.75 12.91
C ARG A 830 -44.23 61.68 11.99
N VAL A 831 -44.27 60.43 12.45
CA VAL A 831 -44.91 59.31 11.75
C VAL A 831 -45.92 58.68 12.70
N SER A 832 -47.22 58.86 12.42
CA SER A 832 -48.29 58.50 13.37
C SER A 832 -48.11 59.20 14.74
N GLN A 833 -47.91 58.45 15.82
CA GLN A 833 -47.59 58.97 17.16
C GLN A 833 -46.10 58.94 17.48
N ASP A 834 -45.26 58.43 16.57
CA ASP A 834 -43.82 58.26 16.79
C ASP A 834 -43.03 59.46 16.27
N LEU A 835 -41.87 59.69 16.87
CA LEU A 835 -40.86 60.63 16.40
C LEU A 835 -39.75 59.87 15.70
N HIS A 836 -39.53 60.20 14.43
CA HIS A 836 -38.45 59.66 13.63
C HIS A 836 -37.38 60.73 13.45
N LEU A 837 -36.17 60.47 13.93
CA LEU A 837 -34.98 61.26 13.64
C LEU A 837 -34.10 60.48 12.64
N HIS A 838 -33.99 60.99 11.43
CA HIS A 838 -33.05 60.49 10.43
C HIS A 838 -31.76 61.31 10.49
N TYR A 839 -30.61 60.66 10.61
CA TYR A 839 -29.31 61.32 10.75
C TYR A 839 -28.19 60.48 10.11
N GLY A 840 -26.94 60.94 10.21
CA GLY A 840 -25.79 60.29 9.58
C GLY A 840 -25.64 60.57 8.09
N VAL A 841 -24.58 60.03 7.48
CA VAL A 841 -24.24 60.29 6.06
C VAL A 841 -25.36 59.79 5.16
N GLY A 842 -26.04 60.70 4.46
CA GLY A 842 -27.15 60.36 3.56
C GLY A 842 -28.48 60.00 4.24
N GLY A 843 -28.61 60.21 5.56
CA GLY A 843 -29.83 59.90 6.32
C GLY A 843 -30.05 58.40 6.53
N GLN A 844 -28.96 57.63 6.57
CA GLN A 844 -28.96 56.17 6.68
C GLN A 844 -29.22 55.67 8.11
N ASP A 845 -28.96 56.50 9.13
CA ASP A 845 -29.24 56.16 10.53
C ASP A 845 -30.64 56.66 10.90
N LEU A 846 -31.41 55.83 11.61
CA LEU A 846 -32.78 56.13 12.02
C LEU A 846 -32.96 55.84 13.51
N LEU A 847 -33.41 56.85 14.24
CA LEU A 847 -33.99 56.69 15.56
C LEU A 847 -35.51 56.79 15.46
N ILE A 848 -36.22 55.85 16.08
CA ILE A 848 -37.66 55.89 16.31
C ILE A 848 -37.89 55.98 17.81
N VAL A 849 -38.47 57.10 18.26
CA VAL A 849 -39.03 57.22 19.62
C VAL A 849 -40.51 56.90 19.54
N GLN A 850 -40.92 55.80 20.14
CA GLN A 850 -42.30 55.34 20.09
C GLN A 850 -43.22 56.24 20.89
N ASP A 851 -44.43 56.49 20.37
CA ASP A 851 -45.51 57.21 21.04
C ASP A 851 -45.19 58.63 21.56
N GLN A 852 -44.10 59.28 21.12
CA GLN A 852 -43.71 60.66 21.48
C GLN A 852 -44.88 61.66 21.47
N PHE A 853 -45.83 61.50 20.55
CA PHE A 853 -46.95 62.42 20.35
C PHE A 853 -48.32 61.91 20.85
N ALA A 854 -48.36 60.75 21.52
CA ALA A 854 -49.58 60.21 22.09
C ALA A 854 -50.11 61.09 23.25
N ALA A 855 -51.40 61.06 23.52
CA ALA A 855 -52.00 61.88 24.57
C ALA A 855 -51.61 61.34 25.95
N GLY A 856 -50.85 62.13 26.73
CA GLY A 856 -50.23 61.66 27.97
C GLY A 856 -48.97 60.84 27.75
N ALA A 857 -48.37 60.93 26.56
CA ALA A 857 -47.07 60.36 26.25
C ALA A 857 -46.01 60.84 27.23
N MET A 858 -45.10 59.92 27.54
CA MET A 858 -43.93 60.11 28.38
C MET A 858 -42.77 59.87 27.40
N ALA A 859 -42.00 60.93 27.12
CA ALA A 859 -41.38 61.14 25.82
C ALA A 859 -39.98 61.75 26.01
N ILE A 860 -39.18 61.91 24.94
CA ILE A 860 -37.87 62.55 25.07
C ILE A 860 -38.03 64.07 25.22
N GLU A 861 -37.48 64.65 26.29
CA GLU A 861 -37.52 66.10 26.57
C GLU A 861 -36.46 66.89 25.81
N GLU A 862 -35.26 66.33 25.62
CA GLU A 862 -34.15 67.05 25.00
C GLU A 862 -33.32 66.18 24.05
N ILE A 863 -33.00 66.72 22.87
CA ILE A 863 -32.03 66.15 21.93
C ILE A 863 -30.86 67.13 21.81
N ARG A 864 -29.65 66.69 22.16
CA ARG A 864 -28.42 67.49 22.15
C ARG A 864 -27.50 67.10 21.00
N PHE A 865 -27.06 68.08 20.23
CA PHE A 865 -26.05 67.92 19.18
C PHE A 865 -24.63 68.10 19.74
N SER A 866 -23.64 67.54 19.04
CA SER A 866 -22.23 67.59 19.46
C SER A 866 -21.59 68.99 19.49
N ASP A 867 -22.20 69.99 18.84
CA ASP A 867 -21.77 71.40 18.87
C ASP A 867 -22.41 72.21 20.01
N GLY A 868 -23.17 71.53 20.89
CA GLY A 868 -23.82 72.11 22.06
C GLY A 868 -25.17 72.76 21.79
N VAL A 869 -25.69 72.67 20.56
CA VAL A 869 -27.06 73.07 20.24
C VAL A 869 -28.02 71.99 20.73
N SER A 870 -29.18 72.37 21.28
CA SER A 870 -30.22 71.42 21.68
C SER A 870 -31.60 71.76 21.11
N LEU A 871 -32.41 70.71 20.94
CA LEU A 871 -33.83 70.76 20.65
C LEU A 871 -34.56 70.25 21.88
N SER A 872 -35.48 71.04 22.40
CA SER A 872 -36.32 70.67 23.53
C SER A 872 -37.78 70.57 23.09
N ALA A 873 -38.51 69.61 23.67
CA ALA A 873 -39.90 69.28 23.35
C ALA A 873 -40.90 70.42 23.57
#